data_AF-D4B5H5-F1
#
_entry.id   AF-D4B5H5-F1
#
_cell.length_a   1.000
_cell.length_b   1.000
_cell.length_c   1.000
_cell.angle_alpha   90.00
_cell.angle_beta   90.00
_cell.angle_gamma   90.00
#
_symmetry.space_group_name_H-M   'P 1'
#
loop_
_entity.id
_entity.type
_entity.pdbx_description
1 polymer ?
#
loop_
_entity_poly.entity_id
_entity_poly.type
_entity_poly.pdbx_seq_one_letter_code
_entity_poly.pdbx_strand_id
1 'polypeptide(L)'
;MRFIKSVTWTLAASATAVKALSNHTSQYPPQPTADDGLPSNFGLLLFPEFQSLDVFGPLDALNLFSLARKLNLSIIAETMDPVSTQVRSSQINKFGSTFGESIMPTHTFKNAPPIDVLIIPGGYGTDSPNIGPAIEFIKKIYPSLQYVLTVCTGSQLLAQAGILDGRHATTNKQAYKRVTKHGPNVKWVPEARWVADGNIWTSSRVSAGIDLMFAFLDAVYGTVVSNQVSEGMEAEHPAYSLKVFIARFSNFSLTTPPLYPARPTPTASRDSNMSTVIIGGGIIGVSIAYFLSDPAVQKKHPGEIHIVDSSGELFSCASGYAAGFIARDWYAPELEQLGALSFDLHQRLAAEHDGTARWGYMPSIALSLQVEGLDGKKTARGDDWLRRGASRAEAASKDKGDGGSTANEEYPSPAWLTRQKGASNRETCCRDPLRLCKFMLARCIERGVQVHNPARAVSTTKDSGSGVISKVVIEDIQTHTRRSLPCTNIVFAAGPWTPRAFSSLFPLSKAHIPVLSLSGYSLVFRSPRHTLSQEREVYGGKSHAVFTTHPQSCGFSPEVFSRTNAEIYLAGLNGLDIPLPEVATDAHSLMTKDKLARVREAARILMGRPQDGLEGENIDDLEVVREALCFRPYIESGLPIVARLQDSITGTADRVSGGLFMATGHGPWGISLSLGTGKVMAEMISGMEPSADVSRLGLAADMARSKL
;
A
#
# COMPACT_ATOMS: atom_id res chain seq x y z
N MET A 1 -39.76 40.33 22.64
CA MET A 1 -40.66 39.45 21.85
C MET A 1 -41.11 40.22 20.62
N ARG A 2 -40.70 39.77 19.41
CA ARG A 2 -41.24 40.10 18.05
C ARG A 2 -41.02 41.55 17.54
N PHE A 3 -40.76 41.87 16.26
CA PHE A 3 -40.66 41.15 14.98
C PHE A 3 -39.84 42.04 14.01
N ILE A 4 -38.99 41.46 13.16
CA ILE A 4 -38.28 42.13 12.05
C ILE A 4 -39.21 42.24 10.83
N LYS A 5 -39.26 43.41 10.17
CA LYS A 5 -39.88 43.62 8.85
C LYS A 5 -38.82 43.59 7.76
N SER A 6 -39.17 42.91 6.67
CA SER A 6 -38.41 42.73 5.43
C SER A 6 -38.29 44.01 4.60
N VAL A 7 -37.18 44.15 3.90
CA VAL A 7 -37.06 44.97 2.68
C VAL A 7 -36.41 44.11 1.61
N THR A 8 -37.17 43.87 0.55
CA THR A 8 -36.76 43.19 -0.70
C THR A 8 -36.03 44.16 -1.62
N TRP A 9 -34.88 43.74 -2.17
CA TRP A 9 -34.29 44.34 -3.36
C TRP A 9 -34.31 43.32 -4.50
N THR A 10 -34.94 43.74 -5.60
CA THR A 10 -35.01 43.03 -6.87
C THR A 10 -33.73 43.31 -7.67
N LEU A 11 -33.02 42.27 -8.12
CA LEU A 11 -31.99 42.38 -9.14
C LEU A 11 -32.28 41.35 -10.23
N ALA A 12 -32.55 41.89 -11.43
CA ALA A 12 -32.85 41.13 -12.63
C ALA A 12 -31.62 40.34 -13.09
N ALA A 13 -31.76 39.01 -13.18
CA ALA A 13 -30.78 38.14 -13.80
C ALA A 13 -31.01 38.09 -15.32
N SER A 14 -29.97 38.41 -16.08
CA SER A 14 -29.91 38.26 -17.54
C SER A 14 -30.08 36.79 -17.97
N ALA A 15 -30.98 36.56 -18.92
CA ALA A 15 -31.48 35.27 -19.39
C ALA A 15 -30.51 34.40 -20.24
N THR A 16 -29.20 34.52 -20.04
CA THR A 16 -28.19 33.74 -20.80
C THR A 16 -27.59 32.59 -20.00
N ALA A 17 -27.87 32.46 -18.70
CA ALA A 17 -27.35 31.40 -17.85
C ALA A 17 -28.29 30.19 -17.67
N VAL A 18 -29.55 30.27 -18.11
CA VAL A 18 -30.58 29.24 -17.83
C VAL A 18 -30.55 28.07 -18.84
N LYS A 19 -29.77 28.16 -19.93
CA LYS A 19 -29.63 27.06 -20.90
C LYS A 19 -28.40 26.17 -20.71
N ALA A 20 -27.51 26.48 -19.76
CA ALA A 20 -26.31 25.69 -19.47
C ALA A 20 -26.45 24.75 -18.26
N LEU A 21 -27.60 24.76 -17.57
CA LEU A 21 -27.82 24.04 -16.32
C LEU A 21 -28.77 22.83 -16.43
N SER A 22 -29.15 22.41 -17.65
CA SER A 22 -30.03 21.24 -17.85
C SER A 22 -29.34 19.98 -18.40
N ASN A 23 -28.01 19.97 -18.56
CA ASN A 23 -27.27 18.81 -19.11
C ASN A 23 -26.21 18.23 -18.15
N HIS A 24 -26.42 18.31 -16.82
CA HIS A 24 -25.67 17.49 -15.86
C HIS A 24 -26.40 16.18 -15.58
N THR A 25 -26.44 15.30 -16.58
CA THR A 25 -26.66 13.88 -16.36
C THR A 25 -25.36 13.27 -15.80
N SER A 26 -25.38 12.90 -14.52
CA SER A 26 -24.75 11.70 -13.96
C SER A 26 -23.31 11.40 -14.43
N GLN A 27 -22.30 11.90 -13.70
CA GLN A 27 -20.94 11.32 -13.72
C GLN A 27 -20.89 10.02 -12.88
N TYR A 28 -21.58 9.00 -13.35
CA TYR A 28 -21.15 7.63 -13.10
C TYR A 28 -20.25 7.24 -14.29
N PRO A 29 -19.20 6.41 -14.08
CA PRO A 29 -18.48 5.82 -15.21
C PRO A 29 -19.51 5.16 -16.15
N PRO A 30 -19.24 5.09 -17.47
CA PRO A 30 -20.12 4.38 -18.37
C PRO A 30 -20.40 3.00 -17.79
N GLN A 31 -21.68 2.73 -17.52
CA GLN A 31 -22.13 1.41 -17.08
C GLN A 31 -21.56 0.38 -18.06
N PRO A 32 -20.87 -0.67 -17.58
CA PRO A 32 -20.35 -1.69 -18.48
C PRO A 32 -21.50 -2.23 -19.31
N THR A 33 -21.38 -2.08 -20.63
CA THR A 33 -22.33 -2.63 -21.59
C THR A 33 -22.42 -4.13 -21.37
N ALA A 34 -23.62 -4.70 -21.50
CA ALA A 34 -23.95 -6.10 -21.18
C ALA A 34 -23.19 -7.18 -22.00
N ASP A 35 -22.16 -6.81 -22.77
CA ASP A 35 -21.45 -7.68 -23.71
C ASP A 35 -19.93 -7.40 -23.71
N ASP A 36 -19.35 -7.21 -22.52
CA ASP A 36 -17.90 -7.11 -22.32
C ASP A 36 -17.22 -8.48 -22.17
N GLY A 37 -17.96 -9.56 -22.41
CA GLY A 37 -17.49 -10.95 -22.28
C GLY A 37 -17.24 -11.41 -20.83
N LEU A 38 -17.54 -10.58 -19.83
CA LEU A 38 -17.36 -10.95 -18.42
C LEU A 38 -18.56 -11.75 -17.89
N PRO A 39 -18.33 -12.72 -16.99
CA PRO A 39 -19.41 -13.56 -16.46
C PRO A 39 -20.51 -12.71 -15.81
N SER A 40 -21.77 -13.07 -16.02
CA SER A 40 -22.91 -12.34 -15.43
C SER A 40 -23.98 -13.28 -14.88
N ASN A 41 -23.95 -14.56 -15.23
CA ASN A 41 -24.88 -15.59 -14.74
C ASN A 41 -24.17 -16.48 -13.71
N PHE A 42 -24.53 -16.30 -12.43
CA PHE A 42 -24.00 -17.06 -11.31
C PHE A 42 -24.99 -18.14 -10.88
N GLY A 43 -24.52 -19.38 -10.81
CA GLY A 43 -25.25 -20.51 -10.24
C GLY A 43 -24.71 -20.83 -8.85
N LEU A 44 -25.60 -21.03 -7.88
CA LEU A 44 -25.25 -21.59 -6.59
C LEU A 44 -25.85 -23.00 -6.49
N LEU A 45 -25.00 -24.01 -6.36
CA LEU A 45 -25.43 -25.36 -6.06
C LEU A 45 -25.86 -25.47 -4.60
N LEU A 46 -26.99 -26.12 -4.34
CA LEU A 46 -27.50 -26.31 -2.99
C LEU A 46 -27.95 -27.75 -2.77
N PHE A 47 -27.62 -28.30 -1.60
CA PHE A 47 -27.99 -29.64 -1.15
C PHE A 47 -28.21 -29.64 0.38
N PRO A 48 -29.00 -30.58 0.93
CA PRO A 48 -29.28 -30.61 2.37
C PRO A 48 -28.01 -30.69 3.21
N GLU A 49 -28.05 -30.10 4.41
CA GLU A 49 -26.92 -30.05 5.35
C GLU A 49 -25.69 -29.31 4.80
N PHE A 50 -25.92 -28.30 3.96
CA PHE A 50 -24.87 -27.37 3.50
C PHE A 50 -24.38 -26.48 4.65
N GLN A 51 -23.17 -25.95 4.50
CA GLN A 51 -22.61 -24.99 5.44
C GLN A 51 -23.07 -23.56 5.11
N SER A 52 -23.78 -22.92 6.04
CA SER A 52 -24.40 -21.58 5.85
C SER A 52 -23.42 -20.54 5.28
N LEU A 53 -22.28 -20.35 5.93
CA LEU A 53 -21.31 -19.31 5.54
C LEU A 53 -20.55 -19.63 4.24
N ASP A 54 -20.51 -20.90 3.80
CA ASP A 54 -19.97 -21.27 2.48
C ASP A 54 -20.87 -20.77 1.34
N VAL A 55 -22.15 -20.56 1.63
CA VAL A 55 -23.15 -19.98 0.73
C VAL A 55 -23.18 -18.47 0.88
N PHE A 56 -23.48 -17.99 2.08
CA PHE A 56 -23.79 -16.57 2.28
C PHE A 56 -22.56 -15.67 2.22
N GLY A 57 -21.35 -16.16 2.53
CA GLY A 57 -20.13 -15.37 2.39
C GLY A 57 -19.88 -14.93 0.93
N PRO A 58 -19.76 -15.87 -0.03
CA PRO A 58 -19.66 -15.53 -1.45
C PRO A 58 -20.88 -14.75 -1.99
N LEU A 59 -22.10 -15.08 -1.56
CA LEU A 59 -23.29 -14.39 -2.04
C LEU A 59 -23.36 -12.94 -1.57
N ASP A 60 -22.91 -12.62 -0.36
CA ASP A 60 -22.95 -11.25 0.15
C ASP A 60 -22.03 -10.32 -0.65
N ALA A 61 -20.84 -10.82 -1.03
CA ALA A 61 -19.96 -10.14 -1.97
C ALA A 61 -20.64 -9.90 -3.34
N LEU A 62 -21.34 -10.90 -3.87
CA LEU A 62 -22.07 -10.77 -5.13
C LEU A 62 -23.29 -9.85 -5.03
N ASN A 63 -23.97 -9.80 -3.87
CA ASN A 63 -25.09 -8.89 -3.63
C ASN A 63 -24.62 -7.44 -3.72
N LEU A 64 -23.50 -7.10 -3.08
CA LEU A 64 -22.93 -5.76 -3.20
C LEU A 64 -22.45 -5.47 -4.62
N PHE A 65 -21.77 -6.43 -5.26
CA PHE A 65 -21.31 -6.24 -6.63
C PHE A 65 -22.47 -6.03 -7.62
N SER A 66 -23.62 -6.68 -7.37
CA SER A 66 -24.82 -6.54 -8.22
C SER A 66 -25.39 -5.12 -8.27
N LEU A 67 -25.03 -4.26 -7.30
CA LEU A 67 -25.39 -2.84 -7.31
C LEU A 67 -24.61 -2.04 -8.36
N ALA A 68 -23.42 -2.52 -8.75
CA ALA A 68 -22.54 -1.88 -9.71
C ALA A 68 -22.61 -2.51 -11.12
N ARG A 69 -23.10 -3.74 -11.22
CA ARG A 69 -23.21 -4.49 -12.48
C ARG A 69 -24.44 -5.39 -12.46
N LYS A 70 -25.12 -5.53 -13.60
CA LYS A 70 -26.19 -6.53 -13.74
C LYS A 70 -25.65 -7.95 -13.59
N LEU A 71 -26.02 -8.63 -12.50
CA LEU A 71 -25.75 -10.03 -12.25
C LEU A 71 -27.07 -10.80 -12.16
N ASN A 72 -27.08 -12.06 -12.62
CA ASN A 72 -28.20 -12.98 -12.46
C ASN A 72 -27.77 -14.11 -11.51
N LEU A 73 -28.56 -14.38 -10.48
CA LEU A 73 -28.32 -15.47 -9.52
C LEU A 73 -29.36 -16.58 -9.70
N SER A 74 -28.89 -17.83 -9.83
CA SER A 74 -29.72 -19.03 -9.82
C SER A 74 -29.31 -19.95 -8.68
N ILE A 75 -30.16 -20.10 -7.68
CA ILE A 75 -30.01 -21.10 -6.62
C ILE A 75 -30.61 -22.42 -7.11
N ILE A 76 -29.78 -23.47 -7.19
CA ILE A 76 -30.08 -24.70 -7.91
C ILE A 76 -29.97 -25.90 -6.97
N ALA A 77 -31.05 -26.64 -6.81
CA ALA A 77 -31.10 -27.84 -5.96
C ALA A 77 -31.73 -29.04 -6.69
N GLU A 78 -31.91 -30.17 -6.02
CA GLU A 78 -32.56 -31.34 -6.61
C GLU A 78 -34.07 -31.12 -6.83
N THR A 79 -34.73 -30.54 -5.83
CA THR A 79 -36.16 -30.20 -5.84
C THR A 79 -36.36 -28.70 -5.55
N MET A 80 -37.60 -28.23 -5.60
CA MET A 80 -37.96 -26.86 -5.19
C MET A 80 -38.27 -26.76 -3.69
N ASP A 81 -38.07 -27.84 -2.92
CA ASP A 81 -38.28 -27.80 -1.48
C ASP A 81 -37.20 -26.95 -0.80
N PRO A 82 -37.51 -26.24 0.30
CA PRO A 82 -36.50 -25.52 1.07
C PRO A 82 -35.37 -26.45 1.51
N VAL A 83 -34.14 -26.07 1.19
CA VAL A 83 -32.95 -26.86 1.52
C VAL A 83 -32.34 -26.29 2.79
N SER A 84 -32.12 -27.14 3.79
CA SER A 84 -31.73 -26.71 5.14
C SER A 84 -30.27 -27.01 5.48
N THR A 85 -29.67 -26.19 6.35
CA THR A 85 -28.36 -26.42 6.98
C THR A 85 -28.42 -27.45 8.12
N GLN A 86 -29.63 -27.81 8.58
CA GLN A 86 -29.82 -28.70 9.74
C GLN A 86 -29.28 -30.11 9.48
N VAL A 87 -28.33 -30.55 10.31
CA VAL A 87 -27.79 -31.92 10.29
C VAL A 87 -28.77 -32.90 10.93
N ARG A 88 -29.27 -33.86 10.15
CA ARG A 88 -30.29 -34.84 10.59
C ARG A 88 -29.69 -36.10 11.19
N SER A 89 -28.42 -36.39 10.91
CA SER A 89 -27.73 -37.55 11.49
C SER A 89 -27.64 -37.44 13.01
N SER A 90 -28.28 -38.36 13.73
CA SER A 90 -28.25 -38.44 15.20
C SER A 90 -26.86 -38.75 15.75
N GLN A 91 -25.95 -39.27 14.92
CA GLN A 91 -24.55 -39.50 15.31
C GLN A 91 -23.75 -38.18 15.43
N ILE A 92 -24.08 -37.19 14.60
CA ILE A 92 -23.42 -35.89 14.54
C ILE A 92 -24.18 -34.88 15.41
N ASN A 93 -25.50 -34.79 15.24
CA ASN A 93 -26.40 -33.96 16.03
C ASN A 93 -26.84 -34.68 17.32
N LYS A 94 -25.88 -34.93 18.22
CA LYS A 94 -26.07 -35.72 19.45
C LYS A 94 -27.13 -35.18 20.40
N PHE A 95 -27.40 -33.87 20.34
CA PHE A 95 -28.37 -33.19 21.20
C PHE A 95 -29.76 -33.09 20.58
N GLY A 96 -29.95 -33.61 19.35
CA GLY A 96 -31.23 -33.52 18.65
C GLY A 96 -31.68 -32.08 18.38
N SER A 97 -30.74 -31.15 18.22
CA SER A 97 -31.04 -29.73 18.01
C SER A 97 -31.79 -29.52 16.70
N THR A 98 -32.80 -28.66 16.72
CA THR A 98 -33.58 -28.25 15.54
C THR A 98 -33.07 -26.95 14.92
N PHE A 99 -31.82 -26.57 15.24
CA PHE A 99 -31.19 -25.36 14.73
C PHE A 99 -30.78 -25.54 13.26
N GLY A 100 -31.29 -24.68 12.39
CA GLY A 100 -30.91 -24.64 10.99
C GLY A 100 -31.69 -23.60 10.19
N GLU A 101 -31.03 -23.01 9.21
CA GLU A 101 -31.62 -22.12 8.22
C GLU A 101 -32.08 -22.93 7.00
N SER A 102 -32.99 -22.38 6.20
CA SER A 102 -33.42 -22.97 4.94
C SER A 102 -33.42 -21.93 3.83
N ILE A 103 -32.97 -22.32 2.63
CA ILE A 103 -32.98 -21.48 1.43
C ILE A 103 -33.95 -22.11 0.42
N MET A 104 -34.80 -21.27 -0.17
CA MET A 104 -35.70 -21.67 -1.25
C MET A 104 -34.93 -21.71 -2.59
N PRO A 105 -34.87 -22.86 -3.28
CA PRO A 105 -34.27 -22.92 -4.61
C PRO A 105 -35.06 -22.08 -5.61
N THR A 106 -34.36 -21.58 -6.62
CA THR A 106 -34.98 -20.92 -7.79
C THR A 106 -35.20 -21.89 -8.94
N HIS A 107 -34.32 -22.90 -9.04
CA HIS A 107 -34.31 -23.89 -10.10
C HIS A 107 -33.92 -25.26 -9.53
N THR A 108 -34.24 -26.29 -10.30
CA THR A 108 -33.82 -27.67 -10.07
C THR A 108 -32.66 -28.05 -11.00
N PHE A 109 -31.99 -29.17 -10.77
CA PHE A 109 -30.99 -29.73 -11.69
C PHE A 109 -31.52 -29.97 -13.12
N LYS A 110 -32.85 -30.06 -13.30
CA LYS A 110 -33.49 -30.31 -14.61
C LYS A 110 -33.71 -29.04 -15.42
N ASN A 111 -33.91 -27.89 -14.78
CA ASN A 111 -34.30 -26.63 -15.42
C ASN A 111 -33.35 -25.46 -15.08
N ALA A 112 -32.13 -25.75 -14.63
CA ALA A 112 -31.11 -24.72 -14.44
C ALA A 112 -30.86 -23.94 -15.75
N PRO A 113 -30.81 -22.60 -15.73
CA PRO A 113 -30.52 -21.79 -16.91
C PRO A 113 -29.04 -21.90 -17.31
N PRO A 114 -28.61 -21.28 -18.43
CA PRO A 114 -27.19 -21.10 -18.72
C PRO A 114 -26.47 -20.38 -17.57
N ILE A 115 -25.31 -20.91 -17.17
CA ILE A 115 -24.51 -20.41 -16.04
C ILE A 115 -23.09 -20.17 -16.52
N ASP A 116 -22.50 -19.03 -16.15
CA ASP A 116 -21.11 -18.72 -16.42
C ASP A 116 -20.21 -19.18 -15.26
N VAL A 117 -20.66 -18.96 -14.01
CA VAL A 117 -19.91 -19.26 -12.79
C VAL A 117 -20.74 -20.13 -11.85
N LEU A 118 -20.28 -21.34 -11.54
CA LEU A 118 -20.94 -22.19 -10.53
C LEU A 118 -20.20 -22.12 -9.18
N ILE A 119 -20.92 -21.83 -8.10
CA ILE A 119 -20.44 -21.85 -6.72
C ILE A 119 -20.98 -23.11 -6.04
N ILE A 120 -20.09 -23.86 -5.38
CA ILE A 120 -20.39 -25.13 -4.72
C ILE A 120 -19.97 -25.03 -3.24
N PRO A 121 -20.93 -25.03 -2.29
CA PRO A 121 -20.62 -24.98 -0.87
C PRO A 121 -20.13 -26.32 -0.35
N GLY A 122 -19.54 -26.32 0.85
CA GLY A 122 -19.33 -27.52 1.65
C GLY A 122 -20.48 -27.78 2.63
N GLY A 123 -20.18 -28.56 3.66
CA GLY A 123 -21.13 -28.96 4.70
C GLY A 123 -21.17 -30.48 4.89
N TYR A 124 -21.90 -30.91 5.91
CA TYR A 124 -22.07 -32.34 6.22
C TYR A 124 -22.80 -33.08 5.09
N GLY A 125 -23.62 -32.38 4.31
CA GLY A 125 -24.32 -32.91 3.15
C GLY A 125 -23.40 -33.48 2.06
N THR A 126 -22.13 -33.04 2.01
CA THR A 126 -21.14 -33.58 1.07
C THR A 126 -20.87 -35.08 1.28
N ASP A 127 -21.14 -35.61 2.47
CA ASP A 127 -21.00 -37.03 2.81
C ASP A 127 -22.34 -37.79 2.76
N SER A 128 -23.42 -37.14 2.31
CA SER A 128 -24.73 -37.77 2.18
C SER A 128 -24.70 -38.90 1.15
N PRO A 129 -25.33 -40.05 1.42
CA PRO A 129 -25.49 -41.10 0.40
C PRO A 129 -26.30 -40.62 -0.82
N ASN A 130 -27.09 -39.55 -0.66
CA ASN A 130 -27.92 -38.97 -1.73
C ASN A 130 -27.24 -37.80 -2.46
N ILE A 131 -25.93 -37.60 -2.33
CA ILE A 131 -25.22 -36.49 -2.99
C ILE A 131 -25.02 -36.72 -4.51
N GLY A 132 -25.22 -37.95 -4.98
CA GLY A 132 -24.99 -38.37 -6.38
C GLY A 132 -25.65 -37.48 -7.45
N PRO A 133 -26.95 -37.13 -7.35
CA PRO A 133 -27.60 -36.24 -8.31
C PRO A 133 -26.90 -34.88 -8.48
N ALA A 134 -26.35 -34.31 -7.40
CA ALA A 134 -25.61 -33.06 -7.46
C ALA A 134 -24.27 -33.23 -8.22
N ILE A 135 -23.57 -34.34 -8.02
CA ILE A 135 -22.33 -34.67 -8.73
C ILE A 135 -22.59 -34.84 -10.24
N GLU A 136 -23.65 -35.56 -10.61
CA GLU A 136 -24.04 -35.74 -12.01
C GLU A 136 -24.44 -34.42 -12.67
N PHE A 137 -25.17 -33.56 -11.95
CA PHE A 137 -25.47 -32.22 -12.41
C PHE A 137 -24.20 -31.40 -12.66
N ILE A 138 -23.26 -31.37 -11.72
CA ILE A 138 -21.98 -30.67 -11.88
C ILE A 138 -21.22 -31.18 -13.11
N LYS A 139 -21.09 -32.51 -13.25
CA LYS A 139 -20.39 -33.14 -14.37
C LYS A 139 -21.01 -32.78 -15.71
N LYS A 140 -22.34 -32.68 -15.76
CA LYS A 140 -23.10 -32.28 -16.96
C LYS A 140 -22.83 -30.83 -17.36
N ILE A 141 -22.81 -29.88 -16.43
CA ILE A 141 -22.72 -28.45 -16.76
C ILE A 141 -21.30 -27.91 -16.81
N TYR A 142 -20.33 -28.58 -16.17
CA TYR A 142 -18.94 -28.10 -16.12
C TYR A 142 -18.34 -27.74 -17.49
N PRO A 143 -18.55 -28.51 -18.59
CA PRO A 143 -18.01 -28.15 -19.90
C PRO A 143 -18.48 -26.79 -20.46
N SER A 144 -19.62 -26.26 -20.00
CA SER A 144 -20.13 -24.96 -20.42
C SER A 144 -19.78 -23.81 -19.47
N LEU A 145 -19.20 -24.10 -18.30
CA LEU A 145 -18.87 -23.08 -17.31
C LEU A 145 -17.61 -22.31 -17.71
N GLN A 146 -17.66 -20.99 -17.56
CA GLN A 146 -16.46 -20.16 -17.60
C GLN A 146 -15.60 -20.38 -16.36
N TYR A 147 -16.24 -20.52 -15.18
CA TYR A 147 -15.56 -20.77 -13.90
C TYR A 147 -16.36 -21.68 -12.97
N VAL A 148 -15.66 -22.44 -12.11
CA VAL A 148 -16.26 -23.18 -11.00
C VAL A 148 -15.51 -22.91 -9.70
N LEU A 149 -16.25 -22.54 -8.66
CA LEU A 149 -15.76 -22.16 -7.35
C LEU A 149 -16.28 -23.17 -6.32
N THR A 150 -15.40 -23.69 -5.47
CA THR A 150 -15.78 -24.54 -4.34
C THR A 150 -15.29 -23.95 -3.03
N VAL A 151 -16.10 -24.06 -1.99
CA VAL A 151 -15.75 -23.66 -0.63
C VAL A 151 -15.71 -24.87 0.27
N CYS A 152 -14.74 -24.92 1.18
CA CYS A 152 -14.67 -25.93 2.24
C CYS A 152 -14.63 -27.36 1.69
N THR A 153 -15.65 -28.19 1.97
CA THR A 153 -15.74 -29.59 1.48
C THR A 153 -16.40 -29.70 0.10
N GLY A 154 -16.87 -28.60 -0.51
CA GLY A 154 -17.49 -28.63 -1.84
C GLY A 154 -16.56 -29.17 -2.93
N SER A 155 -15.24 -29.06 -2.74
CA SER A 155 -14.22 -29.64 -3.62
C SER A 155 -14.32 -31.18 -3.72
N GLN A 156 -14.93 -31.85 -2.74
CA GLN A 156 -15.21 -33.30 -2.78
C GLN A 156 -16.11 -33.67 -3.97
N LEU A 157 -17.14 -32.86 -4.26
CA LEU A 157 -18.06 -33.14 -5.35
C LEU A 157 -17.34 -33.00 -6.71
N LEU A 158 -16.45 -32.01 -6.86
CA LEU A 158 -15.61 -31.89 -8.06
C LEU A 158 -14.61 -33.04 -8.20
N ALA A 159 -14.03 -33.52 -7.10
CA ALA A 159 -13.16 -34.69 -7.10
C ALA A 159 -13.92 -35.95 -7.54
N GLN A 160 -15.11 -36.20 -7.00
CA GLN A 160 -15.96 -37.34 -7.36
C GLN A 160 -16.49 -37.25 -8.79
N ALA A 161 -16.70 -36.05 -9.32
CA ALA A 161 -17.04 -35.84 -10.72
C ALA A 161 -15.86 -36.10 -11.69
N GLY A 162 -14.64 -36.29 -11.17
CA GLY A 162 -13.40 -36.45 -11.95
C GLY A 162 -12.84 -35.14 -12.52
N ILE A 163 -13.40 -33.98 -12.13
CA ILE A 163 -13.05 -32.67 -12.69
C ILE A 163 -11.68 -32.18 -12.16
N LEU A 164 -11.31 -32.60 -10.94
CA LEU A 164 -10.05 -32.20 -10.29
C LEU A 164 -8.85 -33.09 -10.66
N ASP A 165 -9.05 -34.16 -11.44
CA ASP A 165 -7.97 -35.12 -11.74
C ASP A 165 -6.80 -34.43 -12.46
N GLY A 166 -5.59 -34.57 -11.89
CA GLY A 166 -4.37 -33.91 -12.37
C GLY A 166 -4.24 -32.42 -12.05
N ARG A 167 -5.28 -31.79 -11.48
CA ARG A 167 -5.35 -30.35 -11.14
C ARG A 167 -4.94 -30.10 -9.69
N HIS A 168 -4.48 -28.88 -9.41
CA HIS A 168 -4.25 -28.44 -8.03
C HIS A 168 -5.57 -28.00 -7.39
N ALA A 169 -5.80 -28.43 -6.16
CA ALA A 169 -6.96 -28.04 -5.39
C ALA A 169 -6.65 -28.02 -3.89
N THR A 170 -7.46 -27.31 -3.12
CA THR A 170 -7.47 -27.40 -1.65
C THR A 170 -8.87 -27.74 -1.15
N THR A 171 -8.99 -28.04 0.14
CA THR A 171 -10.27 -28.39 0.79
C THR A 171 -10.21 -28.03 2.28
N ASN A 172 -11.32 -28.25 3.01
CA ASN A 172 -11.37 -28.05 4.45
C ASN A 172 -10.24 -28.80 5.19
N LYS A 173 -9.49 -28.07 6.02
CA LYS A 173 -8.31 -28.62 6.73
C LYS A 173 -8.66 -29.73 7.72
N GLN A 174 -9.83 -29.66 8.37
CA GLN A 174 -10.28 -30.70 9.31
C GLN A 174 -10.76 -31.96 8.56
N ALA A 175 -11.43 -31.77 7.43
CA ALA A 175 -11.91 -32.88 6.59
C ALA A 175 -10.87 -33.37 5.57
N TYR A 176 -9.66 -32.81 5.55
CA TYR A 176 -8.68 -33.01 4.49
C TYR A 176 -8.41 -34.49 4.21
N LYS A 177 -8.01 -35.26 5.23
CA LYS A 177 -7.73 -36.71 5.10
C LYS A 177 -8.92 -37.53 4.59
N ARG A 178 -10.15 -37.05 4.82
CA ARG A 178 -11.38 -37.70 4.37
C ARG A 178 -11.65 -37.34 2.91
N VAL A 179 -11.67 -36.05 2.59
CA VAL A 179 -11.97 -35.53 1.25
C VAL A 179 -10.95 -36.03 0.22
N THR A 180 -9.65 -36.04 0.53
CA THR A 180 -8.62 -36.44 -0.44
C THR A 180 -8.74 -37.89 -0.91
N LYS A 181 -9.41 -38.77 -0.14
CA LYS A 181 -9.69 -40.16 -0.57
C LYS A 181 -10.60 -40.25 -1.78
N HIS A 182 -11.45 -39.23 -1.98
CA HIS A 182 -12.35 -39.16 -3.13
C HIS A 182 -11.68 -38.64 -4.41
N GLY A 183 -10.44 -38.14 -4.31
CA GLY A 183 -9.69 -37.62 -5.46
C GLY A 183 -8.21 -37.99 -5.37
N PRO A 184 -7.84 -39.27 -5.54
CA PRO A 184 -6.45 -39.72 -5.44
C PRO A 184 -5.54 -39.14 -6.54
N ASN A 185 -6.12 -38.77 -7.69
CA ASN A 185 -5.40 -38.17 -8.82
C ASN A 185 -5.30 -36.63 -8.72
N VAL A 186 -5.89 -36.03 -7.69
CA VAL A 186 -5.88 -34.57 -7.49
C VAL A 186 -4.60 -34.17 -6.79
N LYS A 187 -3.98 -33.07 -7.23
CA LYS A 187 -2.78 -32.49 -6.61
C LYS A 187 -3.17 -31.61 -5.43
N TRP A 188 -3.55 -32.23 -4.32
CA TRP A 188 -4.05 -31.51 -3.15
C TRP A 188 -2.97 -30.62 -2.49
N VAL A 189 -3.33 -29.38 -2.16
CA VAL A 189 -2.47 -28.38 -1.52
C VAL A 189 -2.97 -28.08 -0.10
N PRO A 190 -2.48 -28.78 0.95
CA PRO A 190 -3.10 -28.79 2.28
C PRO A 190 -3.09 -27.44 2.99
N GLU A 191 -2.04 -26.66 2.74
CA GLU A 191 -1.77 -25.42 3.44
C GLU A 191 -2.52 -24.21 2.85
N ALA A 192 -2.92 -24.29 1.58
CA ALA A 192 -3.46 -23.18 0.80
C ALA A 192 -4.80 -22.68 1.36
N ARG A 193 -4.96 -21.36 1.42
CA ARG A 193 -6.25 -20.72 1.77
C ARG A 193 -7.25 -20.86 0.62
N TRP A 194 -6.78 -20.66 -0.62
CA TRP A 194 -7.44 -21.06 -1.84
C TRP A 194 -6.43 -21.47 -2.91
N VAL A 195 -6.90 -22.18 -3.94
CA VAL A 195 -6.13 -22.56 -5.12
C VAL A 195 -6.94 -22.18 -6.36
N ALA A 196 -6.27 -21.53 -7.32
CA ALA A 196 -6.80 -21.21 -8.64
C ALA A 196 -5.98 -21.96 -9.70
N ASP A 197 -6.56 -23.01 -10.28
CA ASP A 197 -5.96 -23.80 -11.37
C ASP A 197 -6.87 -23.66 -12.60
N GLY A 198 -6.47 -22.81 -13.55
CA GLY A 198 -7.29 -22.46 -14.72
C GLY A 198 -8.64 -21.84 -14.33
N ASN A 199 -9.73 -22.46 -14.78
CA ASN A 199 -11.10 -22.06 -14.45
C ASN A 199 -11.65 -22.68 -13.14
N ILE A 200 -10.84 -23.46 -12.42
CA ILE A 200 -11.25 -24.13 -11.17
C ILE A 200 -10.64 -23.41 -9.97
N TRP A 201 -11.51 -23.03 -9.05
CA TRP A 201 -11.17 -22.28 -7.84
C TRP A 201 -11.66 -23.05 -6.61
N THR A 202 -10.78 -23.36 -5.67
CA THR A 202 -11.10 -24.16 -4.47
C THR A 202 -10.58 -23.47 -3.23
N SER A 203 -11.32 -23.48 -2.12
CA SER A 203 -10.93 -22.79 -0.89
C SER A 203 -10.99 -23.67 0.37
N SER A 204 -10.13 -23.37 1.35
CA SER A 204 -9.99 -24.14 2.58
C SER A 204 -10.64 -23.45 3.78
N ARG A 205 -11.55 -24.18 4.44
CA ARG A 205 -12.37 -23.76 5.60
C ARG A 205 -13.55 -22.87 5.20
N VAL A 206 -14.42 -22.65 6.19
CA VAL A 206 -15.73 -22.00 6.03
C VAL A 206 -15.62 -20.53 5.61
N SER A 207 -14.85 -19.71 6.32
CA SER A 207 -14.70 -18.29 5.97
C SER A 207 -13.85 -18.04 4.71
N ALA A 208 -13.18 -19.06 4.13
CA ALA A 208 -12.38 -18.85 2.92
C ALA A 208 -13.23 -18.57 1.70
N GLY A 209 -14.53 -18.85 1.73
CA GLY A 209 -15.43 -18.52 0.63
C GLY A 209 -15.43 -17.02 0.33
N ILE A 210 -15.33 -16.18 1.37
CA ILE A 210 -15.27 -14.72 1.23
C ILE A 210 -13.95 -14.32 0.56
N ASP A 211 -12.83 -14.77 1.10
CA ASP A 211 -11.50 -14.52 0.55
C ASP A 211 -11.36 -14.99 -0.92
N LEU A 212 -11.91 -16.17 -1.22
CA LEU A 212 -11.97 -16.74 -2.56
C LEU A 212 -12.76 -15.85 -3.51
N MET A 213 -13.91 -15.34 -3.05
CA MET A 213 -14.78 -14.50 -3.87
C MET A 213 -14.11 -13.15 -4.16
N PHE A 214 -13.45 -12.51 -3.20
CA PHE A 214 -12.66 -11.30 -3.46
C PHE A 214 -11.52 -11.58 -4.46
N ALA A 215 -10.74 -12.64 -4.25
CA ALA A 215 -9.69 -13.01 -5.19
C ALA A 215 -10.23 -13.31 -6.61
N PHE A 216 -11.42 -13.90 -6.71
CA PHE A 216 -12.10 -14.14 -7.98
C PHE A 216 -12.57 -12.83 -8.64
N LEU A 217 -13.17 -11.92 -7.86
CA LEU A 217 -13.60 -10.61 -8.35
C LEU A 217 -12.41 -9.78 -8.85
N ASP A 218 -11.30 -9.80 -8.11
CA ASP A 218 -10.04 -9.15 -8.50
C ASP A 218 -9.51 -9.71 -9.83
N ALA A 219 -9.44 -11.04 -9.95
CA ALA A 219 -8.89 -11.70 -11.13
C ALA A 219 -9.75 -11.55 -12.40
N VAL A 220 -11.08 -11.46 -12.26
CA VAL A 220 -12.02 -11.49 -13.39
C VAL A 220 -12.57 -10.10 -13.74
N TYR A 221 -12.89 -9.28 -12.74
CA TYR A 221 -13.52 -7.96 -12.94
C TYR A 221 -12.58 -6.80 -12.57
N GLY A 222 -11.41 -7.10 -12.00
CA GLY A 222 -10.37 -6.13 -11.68
C GLY A 222 -10.41 -5.66 -10.22
N THR A 223 -9.24 -5.22 -9.74
CA THR A 223 -8.99 -4.88 -8.34
C THR A 223 -9.89 -3.78 -7.79
N VAL A 224 -10.30 -2.82 -8.62
CA VAL A 224 -11.21 -1.74 -8.19
C VAL A 224 -12.55 -2.31 -7.73
N VAL A 225 -13.11 -3.26 -8.48
CA VAL A 225 -14.37 -3.93 -8.15
C VAL A 225 -14.22 -4.73 -6.86
N SER A 226 -13.15 -5.51 -6.75
CA SER A 226 -12.89 -6.33 -5.57
C SER A 226 -12.76 -5.48 -4.30
N ASN A 227 -12.01 -4.38 -4.37
CA ASN A 227 -11.84 -3.46 -3.24
C ASN A 227 -13.16 -2.84 -2.82
N GLN A 228 -13.95 -2.31 -3.76
CA GLN A 228 -15.26 -1.73 -3.46
C GLN A 228 -16.20 -2.71 -2.74
N VAL A 229 -16.22 -3.96 -3.19
CA VAL A 229 -17.04 -5.01 -2.58
C VAL A 229 -16.53 -5.36 -1.19
N SER A 230 -15.21 -5.52 -1.01
CA SER A 230 -14.63 -5.81 0.31
C SER A 230 -14.84 -4.68 1.33
N GLU A 231 -14.71 -3.43 0.88
CA GLU A 231 -14.95 -2.24 1.69
C GLU A 231 -16.41 -2.14 2.11
N GLY A 232 -17.35 -2.41 1.18
CA GLY A 232 -18.78 -2.43 1.47
C GLY A 232 -19.20 -3.53 2.45
N MET A 233 -18.47 -4.64 2.51
CA MET A 233 -18.66 -5.70 3.52
C MET A 233 -17.97 -5.41 4.85
N GLU A 234 -17.18 -4.34 4.95
CA GLU A 234 -16.23 -4.09 6.06
C GLU A 234 -15.30 -5.30 6.33
N ALA A 235 -15.01 -6.07 5.28
CA ALA A 235 -14.19 -7.27 5.37
C ALA A 235 -12.74 -6.95 4.96
N GLU A 236 -11.78 -7.50 5.69
CA GLU A 236 -10.38 -7.43 5.28
C GLU A 236 -10.22 -8.09 3.90
N HIS A 237 -9.87 -7.30 2.88
CA HIS A 237 -9.50 -7.87 1.59
C HIS A 237 -8.23 -8.69 1.83
N PRO A 238 -8.22 -10.01 1.53
CA PRO A 238 -7.06 -10.83 1.79
C PRO A 238 -5.88 -10.26 0.98
N ALA A 239 -4.91 -9.67 1.69
CA ALA A 239 -3.57 -9.55 1.16
C ALA A 239 -3.13 -10.96 0.80
N TYR A 240 -2.70 -11.20 -0.44
CA TYR A 240 -2.32 -12.51 -0.95
C TYR A 240 -1.37 -13.21 0.03
N SER A 241 -1.92 -14.00 0.95
CA SER A 241 -1.15 -14.74 1.94
C SER A 241 -0.36 -15.79 1.20
N LEU A 242 0.96 -15.81 1.41
CA LEU A 242 1.90 -16.78 0.83
C LEU A 242 1.36 -18.21 0.96
N LYS A 243 0.76 -18.71 -0.13
CA LYS A 243 0.61 -20.12 -0.57
C LYS A 243 -0.53 -20.22 -1.60
N VAL A 244 -0.45 -19.40 -2.67
CA VAL A 244 -1.35 -19.48 -3.83
C VAL A 244 -0.58 -20.14 -4.98
N PHE A 245 -1.06 -21.28 -5.47
CA PHE A 245 -0.45 -21.98 -6.61
C PHE A 245 -1.28 -21.66 -7.86
N ILE A 246 -0.72 -20.85 -8.78
CA ILE A 246 -1.29 -20.60 -10.12
C ILE A 246 -0.43 -21.37 -11.13
N ALA A 247 -1.02 -22.39 -11.76
CA ALA A 247 -0.42 -23.10 -12.89
C ALA A 247 -1.07 -22.60 -14.20
N ARG A 248 -0.27 -22.04 -15.12
CA ARG A 248 -0.64 -21.82 -16.53
C ARG A 248 0.37 -22.55 -17.40
N PHE A 249 -0.11 -23.47 -18.25
CA PHE A 249 0.65 -24.06 -19.35
C PHE A 249 0.18 -23.43 -20.65
N SER A 250 1.11 -22.83 -21.40
CA SER A 250 0.93 -22.34 -22.76
C SER A 250 1.45 -23.38 -23.74
N ASN A 251 0.56 -23.94 -24.57
CA ASN A 251 0.94 -24.73 -25.75
C ASN A 251 0.18 -24.18 -26.96
N PHE A 252 0.85 -23.40 -27.80
CA PHE A 252 0.61 -23.39 -29.25
C PHE A 252 1.90 -22.93 -29.94
N SER A 253 2.48 -23.86 -30.69
CA SER A 253 3.52 -23.63 -31.69
C SER A 253 2.83 -23.32 -33.02
N LEU A 254 3.41 -22.42 -33.84
CA LEU A 254 3.40 -22.49 -35.31
C LEU A 254 4.39 -21.46 -35.90
N THR A 255 5.55 -21.96 -36.30
CA THR A 255 6.37 -21.68 -37.51
C THR A 255 6.23 -20.34 -38.28
N THR A 256 7.36 -19.63 -38.39
CA THR A 256 7.77 -18.61 -39.42
C THR A 256 7.96 -19.23 -40.84
N PRO A 257 8.29 -18.54 -41.99
CA PRO A 257 8.96 -17.21 -42.23
C PRO A 257 8.54 -16.48 -43.58
N PRO A 258 9.34 -15.67 -44.33
CA PRO A 258 10.28 -14.52 -44.08
C PRO A 258 10.17 -13.29 -45.08
N LEU A 259 11.07 -12.29 -44.89
CA LEU A 259 11.88 -11.49 -45.88
C LEU A 259 11.64 -9.96 -45.99
N TYR A 260 12.66 -9.16 -45.62
CA TYR A 260 13.57 -8.36 -46.51
C TYR A 260 14.54 -7.46 -45.66
N PRO A 261 15.65 -6.89 -46.22
CA PRO A 261 17.00 -7.01 -45.66
C PRO A 261 17.59 -5.72 -45.06
N ALA A 262 18.72 -5.90 -44.36
CA ALA A 262 19.47 -4.93 -43.58
C ALA A 262 20.31 -3.90 -44.38
N ARG A 263 20.73 -2.82 -43.70
CA ARG A 263 21.92 -2.00 -44.01
C ARG A 263 22.55 -1.46 -42.71
N PRO A 264 23.84 -1.08 -42.70
CA PRO A 264 24.87 -1.73 -41.89
C PRO A 264 25.27 -0.97 -40.61
N THR A 265 25.78 -1.74 -39.65
CA THR A 265 26.41 -1.33 -38.40
C THR A 265 27.76 -0.62 -38.59
N PRO A 266 28.11 0.33 -37.72
CA PRO A 266 29.49 0.56 -37.29
C PRO A 266 29.78 -0.26 -36.03
N THR A 267 30.72 -1.19 -36.18
CA THR A 267 31.72 -1.67 -35.21
C THR A 267 31.46 -1.49 -33.70
N ALA A 268 31.38 -2.63 -33.02
CA ALA A 268 31.41 -2.78 -31.57
C ALA A 268 32.69 -2.18 -30.95
N SER A 269 32.54 -1.16 -30.10
CA SER A 269 33.44 -0.90 -29.00
C SER A 269 32.82 -1.43 -27.70
N ARG A 270 33.64 -2.06 -26.86
CA ARG A 270 33.32 -2.46 -25.49
C ARG A 270 33.34 -1.23 -24.56
N ASP A 271 32.43 -0.30 -24.76
CA ASP A 271 32.09 0.73 -23.76
C ASP A 271 30.66 0.44 -23.28
N SER A 272 30.52 -0.44 -22.29
CA SER A 272 29.21 -0.67 -21.67
C SER A 272 28.85 0.55 -20.82
N ASN A 273 28.10 1.49 -21.40
CA ASN A 273 27.54 2.65 -20.71
C ASN A 273 26.64 2.17 -19.54
N MET A 274 27.09 2.33 -18.30
CA MET A 274 26.43 1.80 -17.10
C MET A 274 25.27 2.71 -16.65
N SER A 275 24.32 2.96 -17.53
CA SER A 275 23.22 3.90 -17.26
C SER A 275 22.26 3.36 -16.19
N THR A 276 21.79 4.25 -15.32
CA THR A 276 20.90 3.92 -14.20
C THR A 276 19.58 4.66 -14.32
N VAL A 277 18.46 3.93 -14.24
CA VAL A 277 17.10 4.48 -14.20
C VAL A 277 16.53 4.31 -12.80
N ILE A 278 16.25 5.44 -12.14
CA ILE A 278 15.64 5.53 -10.81
C ILE A 278 14.16 5.85 -10.98
N ILE A 279 13.30 4.93 -10.54
CA ILE A 279 11.84 5.05 -10.64
C ILE A 279 11.32 5.59 -9.31
N GLY A 280 10.88 6.84 -9.32
CA GLY A 280 10.49 7.62 -8.15
C GLY A 280 11.45 8.77 -7.90
N GLY A 281 10.96 10.00 -8.08
CA GLY A 281 11.65 11.27 -7.85
C GLY A 281 11.39 11.86 -6.46
N GLY A 282 10.95 11.06 -5.48
CA GLY A 282 10.89 11.46 -4.08
C GLY A 282 12.28 11.61 -3.44
N ILE A 283 12.32 11.96 -2.15
CA ILE A 283 13.60 12.21 -1.44
C ILE A 283 14.57 11.03 -1.51
N ILE A 284 14.07 9.79 -1.49
CA ILE A 284 14.91 8.58 -1.58
C ILE A 284 15.56 8.51 -2.96
N GLY A 285 14.77 8.57 -4.04
CA GLY A 285 15.31 8.49 -5.41
C GLY A 285 16.25 9.65 -5.74
N VAL A 286 15.92 10.87 -5.32
CA VAL A 286 16.80 12.04 -5.48
C VAL A 286 18.08 11.90 -4.66
N SER A 287 18.02 11.33 -3.45
CA SER A 287 19.23 11.05 -2.65
C SER A 287 20.13 10.04 -3.33
N ILE A 288 19.58 8.98 -3.91
CA ILE A 288 20.33 7.98 -4.69
C ILE A 288 21.01 8.66 -5.88
N ALA A 289 20.27 9.46 -6.65
CA ALA A 289 20.82 10.20 -7.79
C ALA A 289 21.93 11.17 -7.39
N TYR A 290 21.78 11.85 -6.23
CA TYR A 290 22.75 12.81 -5.73
C TYR A 290 24.11 12.16 -5.43
N PHE A 291 24.12 11.03 -4.74
CA PHE A 291 25.36 10.30 -4.43
C PHE A 291 25.90 9.55 -5.64
N LEU A 292 25.03 9.01 -6.51
CA LEU A 292 25.46 8.32 -7.72
C LEU A 292 26.09 9.28 -8.75
N SER A 293 25.65 10.54 -8.79
CA SER A 293 26.21 11.60 -9.63
C SER A 293 27.46 12.27 -9.04
N ASP A 294 27.90 11.85 -7.86
CA ASP A 294 29.12 12.38 -7.27
C ASP A 294 30.34 12.12 -8.18
N PRO A 295 31.21 13.11 -8.43
CA PRO A 295 32.37 12.93 -9.33
C PRO A 295 33.29 11.76 -8.95
N ALA A 296 33.45 11.44 -7.66
CA ALA A 296 34.27 10.31 -7.23
C ALA A 296 33.61 8.96 -7.56
N VAL A 297 32.28 8.91 -7.55
CA VAL A 297 31.49 7.73 -7.93
C VAL A 297 31.45 7.60 -9.46
N GLN A 298 31.16 8.68 -10.17
CA GLN A 298 31.10 8.73 -11.63
C GLN A 298 32.42 8.35 -12.31
N LYS A 299 33.57 8.62 -11.68
CA LYS A 299 34.88 8.13 -12.16
C LYS A 299 34.97 6.60 -12.21
N LYS A 300 34.30 5.91 -11.29
CA LYS A 300 34.30 4.44 -11.19
C LYS A 300 33.12 3.80 -11.92
N HIS A 301 32.00 4.53 -12.01
CA HIS A 301 30.78 4.06 -12.64
C HIS A 301 30.24 5.11 -13.64
N PRO A 302 30.92 5.28 -14.80
CA PRO A 302 30.49 6.23 -15.82
C PRO A 302 29.18 5.75 -16.46
N GLY A 303 28.16 6.59 -16.42
CA GLY A 303 26.87 6.29 -17.03
C GLY A 303 25.83 7.38 -16.82
N GLU A 304 24.83 7.44 -17.70
CA GLU A 304 23.73 8.38 -17.57
C GLU A 304 22.84 8.01 -16.38
N ILE A 305 22.35 9.00 -15.64
CA ILE A 305 21.43 8.80 -14.52
C ILE A 305 20.11 9.46 -14.89
N HIS A 306 19.04 8.68 -14.82
CA HIS A 306 17.68 9.12 -15.14
C HIS A 306 16.78 8.97 -13.92
N ILE A 307 16.04 10.01 -13.56
CA ILE A 307 14.93 9.94 -12.62
C ILE A 307 13.62 9.93 -13.42
N VAL A 308 12.75 8.96 -13.16
CA VAL A 308 11.45 8.82 -13.80
C VAL A 308 10.37 8.87 -12.73
N ASP A 309 9.46 9.83 -12.82
CA ASP A 309 8.35 9.99 -11.86
C ASP A 309 7.04 10.30 -12.57
N SER A 310 5.97 9.62 -12.17
CA SER A 310 4.64 9.76 -12.75
C SER A 310 3.96 11.08 -12.37
N SER A 311 4.41 11.75 -11.33
CA SER A 311 3.79 12.96 -10.81
C SER A 311 4.08 14.15 -11.73
N GLY A 312 3.04 14.95 -12.03
CA GLY A 312 3.21 16.21 -12.77
C GLY A 312 4.11 17.21 -12.05
N GLU A 313 4.04 17.22 -10.72
CA GLU A 313 4.89 18.01 -9.83
C GLU A 313 5.60 17.08 -8.85
N LEU A 314 6.92 17.24 -8.72
CA LEU A 314 7.71 16.46 -7.78
C LEU A 314 7.49 16.96 -6.35
N PHE A 315 7.60 16.02 -5.40
CA PHE A 315 7.48 16.26 -3.96
C PHE A 315 6.08 16.66 -3.46
N SER A 316 5.04 16.60 -4.28
CA SER A 316 3.64 16.91 -3.92
C SER A 316 2.95 15.85 -3.05
N CYS A 317 3.72 15.11 -2.24
CA CYS A 317 3.23 14.08 -1.31
C CYS A 317 4.23 13.89 -0.15
N ALA A 318 4.49 12.65 0.30
CA ALA A 318 5.21 12.38 1.54
C ALA A 318 6.58 13.06 1.67
N SER A 319 7.34 13.20 0.59
CA SER A 319 8.67 13.83 0.64
C SER A 319 8.61 15.34 0.93
N GLY A 320 7.73 16.09 0.26
CA GLY A 320 7.59 17.54 0.47
C GLY A 320 6.71 17.90 1.66
N TYR A 321 5.81 17.00 2.09
CA TYR A 321 4.87 17.26 3.18
C TYR A 321 5.27 16.63 4.52
N ALA A 322 6.43 15.96 4.60
CA ALA A 322 6.92 15.40 5.85
C ALA A 322 7.21 16.48 6.90
N ALA A 323 7.28 16.06 8.18
CA ALA A 323 7.65 16.87 9.33
C ALA A 323 9.06 17.45 9.24
N GLY A 324 10.00 16.68 8.69
CA GLY A 324 11.41 17.06 8.69
C GLY A 324 12.12 16.77 10.00
N PHE A 325 11.71 15.74 10.75
CA PHE A 325 12.45 15.20 11.90
C PHE A 325 13.63 14.29 11.51
N ILE A 326 14.79 14.45 12.17
CA ILE A 326 15.94 13.55 12.09
C ILE A 326 16.28 13.03 13.49
N ALA A 327 16.48 11.72 13.59
CA ALA A 327 17.09 11.09 14.75
C ALA A 327 18.37 10.36 14.36
N ARG A 328 19.32 10.27 15.30
CA ARG A 328 20.55 9.48 15.12
C ARG A 328 20.35 8.00 15.47
N ASP A 329 19.66 7.73 16.58
CA ASP A 329 19.69 6.45 17.29
C ASP A 329 18.30 5.92 17.70
N TRP A 330 17.21 6.54 17.23
CA TRP A 330 15.81 6.15 17.53
C TRP A 330 15.33 4.97 16.68
N TYR A 331 16.26 4.16 16.18
CA TYR A 331 15.96 3.09 15.24
C TYR A 331 16.09 1.72 15.89
N ALA A 332 15.41 0.74 15.29
CA ALA A 332 15.64 -0.68 15.56
C ALA A 332 17.12 -1.03 15.28
N PRO A 333 17.69 -2.06 15.94
CA PRO A 333 19.09 -2.44 15.77
C PRO A 333 19.50 -2.63 14.30
N GLU A 334 18.61 -3.14 13.46
CA GLU A 334 18.82 -3.35 12.01
C GLU A 334 19.03 -2.05 11.23
N LEU A 335 18.60 -0.91 11.78
CA LEU A 335 18.68 0.41 11.15
C LEU A 335 19.65 1.35 11.85
N GLU A 336 20.32 0.92 12.93
CA GLU A 336 21.17 1.78 13.75
C GLU A 336 22.33 2.38 12.95
N GLN A 337 23.07 1.55 12.21
CA GLN A 337 24.19 2.02 11.37
C GLN A 337 23.72 2.96 10.27
N LEU A 338 22.63 2.60 9.57
CA LEU A 338 22.06 3.42 8.50
C LEU A 338 21.55 4.77 9.02
N GLY A 339 20.93 4.76 10.20
CA GLY A 339 20.44 5.92 10.91
C GLY A 339 21.55 6.89 11.29
N ALA A 340 22.61 6.38 11.93
CA ALA A 340 23.78 7.16 12.31
C ALA A 340 24.48 7.77 11.08
N LEU A 341 24.71 6.96 10.04
CA LEU A 341 25.29 7.43 8.77
C LEU A 341 24.44 8.55 8.15
N SER A 342 23.12 8.37 8.09
CA SER A 342 22.22 9.37 7.50
C SER A 342 22.21 10.67 8.32
N PHE A 343 22.21 10.59 9.65
CA PHE A 343 22.31 11.76 10.53
C PHE A 343 23.60 12.55 10.27
N ASP A 344 24.74 11.86 10.21
CA ASP A 344 26.05 12.48 9.95
C ASP A 344 26.10 13.14 8.57
N LEU A 345 25.48 12.51 7.56
CA LEU A 345 25.37 13.09 6.22
C LEU A 345 24.50 14.35 6.21
N HIS A 346 23.38 14.37 6.95
CA HIS A 346 22.52 15.57 7.04
C HIS A 346 23.29 16.73 7.67
N GLN A 347 24.02 16.47 8.76
CA GLN A 347 24.84 17.48 9.43
C GLN A 347 25.96 17.99 8.51
N ARG A 348 26.69 17.08 7.85
CA ARG A 348 27.79 17.44 6.96
C ARG A 348 27.33 18.28 5.77
N LEU A 349 26.30 17.83 5.05
CA LEU A 349 25.78 18.59 3.89
C LEU A 349 25.24 19.95 4.30
N ALA A 350 24.63 20.07 5.48
CA ALA A 350 24.18 21.35 5.99
C ALA A 350 25.35 22.30 6.26
N ALA A 351 26.45 21.81 6.83
CA ALA A 351 27.66 22.62 7.01
C ALA A 351 28.30 23.02 5.67
N GLU A 352 28.39 22.10 4.72
CA GLU A 352 29.05 22.32 3.42
C GLU A 352 28.30 23.28 2.49
N HIS A 353 26.97 23.34 2.61
CA HIS A 353 26.13 24.08 1.65
C HIS A 353 25.25 25.15 2.29
N ASP A 354 25.53 25.56 3.52
CA ASP A 354 24.73 26.56 4.24
C ASP A 354 23.25 26.11 4.38
N GLY A 355 23.09 24.89 4.89
CA GLY A 355 21.81 24.20 4.98
C GLY A 355 20.80 24.88 5.89
N THR A 356 21.27 25.64 6.89
CA THR A 356 20.39 26.47 7.73
C THR A 356 19.69 27.53 6.87
N ALA A 357 20.43 28.27 6.04
CA ALA A 357 19.82 29.26 5.15
C ALA A 357 19.06 28.63 3.99
N ARG A 358 19.53 27.50 3.42
CA ARG A 358 18.96 26.92 2.19
C ARG A 358 17.75 26.02 2.40
N TRP A 359 17.74 25.19 3.43
CA TRP A 359 16.64 24.26 3.72
C TRP A 359 16.24 24.19 5.20
N GLY A 360 16.65 25.19 5.98
CA GLY A 360 16.21 25.33 7.37
C GLY A 360 16.73 24.25 8.30
N TYR A 361 17.91 23.69 8.04
CA TYR A 361 18.54 22.75 8.97
C TYR A 361 18.78 23.41 10.33
N MET A 362 18.22 22.83 11.38
CA MET A 362 18.47 23.26 12.75
C MET A 362 18.52 22.10 13.75
N PRO A 363 19.37 22.19 14.79
CA PRO A 363 19.29 21.29 15.95
C PRO A 363 17.91 21.38 16.60
N SER A 364 17.43 20.28 17.16
CA SER A 364 16.09 20.16 17.74
C SER A 364 16.14 19.52 19.12
N ILE A 365 15.29 19.99 20.01
CA ILE A 365 15.04 19.37 21.31
C ILE A 365 13.80 18.49 21.17
N ALA A 366 13.91 17.21 21.52
CA ALA A 366 12.75 16.32 21.55
C ALA A 366 12.07 16.39 22.92
N LEU A 367 10.75 16.57 22.92
CA LEU A 367 9.87 16.62 24.08
C LEU A 367 8.82 15.51 23.96
N SER A 368 8.57 14.76 25.03
CA SER A 368 7.50 13.75 25.09
C SER A 368 6.43 14.17 26.10
N LEU A 369 5.16 14.25 25.66
CA LEU A 369 4.01 14.64 26.48
C LEU A 369 3.12 13.43 26.75
N GLN A 370 2.89 13.14 28.04
CA GLN A 370 2.05 12.08 28.62
C GLN A 370 2.32 10.64 28.09
N VAL A 371 2.73 9.73 28.98
CA VAL A 371 2.95 8.30 28.69
C VAL A 371 2.10 7.47 29.64
N GLU A 372 0.79 7.40 29.42
CA GLU A 372 -0.05 6.33 29.95
C GLU A 372 -1.00 5.87 28.84
N GLY A 373 -0.78 4.64 28.34
CA GLY A 373 -1.71 3.98 27.42
C GLY A 373 -3.04 3.65 28.10
N LEU A 374 -4.10 3.49 27.32
CA LEU A 374 -5.47 3.16 27.77
C LEU A 374 -5.55 1.91 28.69
N ASP A 375 -4.54 1.05 28.65
CA ASP A 375 -4.43 -0.21 29.39
C ASP A 375 -3.26 -0.23 30.40
N GLY A 376 -2.54 0.89 30.57
CA GLY A 376 -1.38 0.99 31.45
C GLY A 376 -0.18 0.13 31.02
N LYS A 377 -0.18 -0.42 29.79
CA LYS A 377 0.88 -1.31 29.29
C LYS A 377 1.80 -0.56 28.34
N LYS A 378 3.11 -0.81 28.47
CA LYS A 378 4.10 -0.45 27.44
C LYS A 378 3.75 -1.19 26.14
N THR A 379 3.71 -0.48 25.02
CA THR A 379 3.54 -1.09 23.70
C THR A 379 4.74 -2.01 23.41
N ALA A 380 4.44 -3.12 22.72
CA ALA A 380 5.47 -4.05 22.30
C ALA A 380 6.40 -3.40 21.26
N ARG A 381 7.66 -3.83 21.26
CA ARG A 381 8.75 -3.38 20.37
C ARG A 381 8.34 -3.31 18.89
N GLY A 382 8.87 -2.33 18.16
CA GLY A 382 8.82 -2.30 16.68
C GLY A 382 8.04 -1.11 16.11
N ASP A 383 7.50 -1.28 14.92
CA ASP A 383 6.68 -0.35 14.13
C ASP A 383 5.16 -0.49 14.37
N ASP A 384 4.76 -1.40 15.25
CA ASP A 384 3.37 -1.62 15.70
C ASP A 384 2.65 -0.33 16.13
N TRP A 385 3.41 0.68 16.59
CA TRP A 385 2.88 1.98 16.99
C TRP A 385 2.25 2.76 15.82
N LEU A 386 2.76 2.62 14.58
CA LEU A 386 2.21 3.29 13.40
C LEU A 386 0.79 2.82 13.08
N ARG A 387 0.50 1.54 13.33
CA ARG A 387 -0.82 0.93 13.09
C ARG A 387 -1.82 1.26 14.18
N ARG A 388 -1.34 1.42 15.43
CA ARG A 388 -2.18 1.71 16.60
C ARG A 388 -2.41 3.20 16.85
N GLY A 389 -1.98 4.07 15.92
CA GLY A 389 -2.08 5.52 16.08
C GLY A 389 -1.24 6.06 17.25
N ALA A 390 -0.20 5.33 17.64
CA ALA A 390 0.76 5.69 18.67
C ALA A 390 1.91 6.54 18.10
N SER A 391 2.98 6.77 18.86
CA SER A 391 3.96 7.83 18.62
C SER A 391 5.40 7.34 18.51
N ARG A 392 6.25 8.03 17.72
CA ARG A 392 7.69 7.73 17.62
C ARG A 392 8.42 7.75 18.97
N ALA A 393 7.89 8.45 19.96
CA ALA A 393 8.43 8.46 21.32
C ALA A 393 8.54 7.04 21.92
N GLU A 394 7.66 6.12 21.54
CA GLU A 394 7.69 4.73 22.01
C GLU A 394 8.95 4.00 21.50
N ALA A 395 9.39 4.28 20.27
CA ALA A 395 10.62 3.73 19.70
C ALA A 395 11.90 4.26 20.40
N ALA A 396 11.84 5.45 21.00
CA ALA A 396 12.95 6.04 21.77
C ALA A 396 13.12 5.41 23.17
N SER A 397 12.12 4.68 23.66
CA SER A 397 12.08 4.08 25.00
C SER A 397 12.85 2.75 25.09
N LYS A 398 14.15 2.73 24.74
CA LYS A 398 15.02 1.57 25.03
C LYS A 398 15.24 1.45 26.55
N ASP A 399 15.14 0.22 27.07
CA ASP A 399 15.39 -0.19 28.46
C ASP A 399 16.59 0.51 29.09
N LYS A 400 16.32 1.53 29.92
CA LYS A 400 17.03 1.75 31.17
C LYS A 400 15.98 2.05 32.23
N GLY A 401 15.99 1.26 33.30
CA GLY A 401 15.16 1.44 34.48
C GLY A 401 15.58 2.65 35.31
N ASP A 402 15.62 3.82 34.70
CA ASP A 402 15.72 5.08 35.43
C ASP A 402 14.32 5.67 35.53
N GLY A 403 13.89 5.90 36.76
CA GLY A 403 12.64 6.57 37.08
C GLY A 403 12.57 7.90 36.34
N GLY A 404 11.36 8.27 35.89
CA GLY A 404 11.11 9.50 35.16
C GLY A 404 11.73 10.70 35.87
N SER A 405 12.84 11.21 35.33
CA SER A 405 13.39 12.50 35.72
C SER A 405 12.39 13.56 35.28
N THR A 406 11.80 14.25 36.25
CA THR A 406 11.06 15.49 36.05
C THR A 406 11.87 16.45 35.16
N ALA A 407 11.18 17.16 34.27
CA ALA A 407 11.76 18.15 33.36
C ALA A 407 12.91 18.94 34.02
N ASN A 408 14.11 18.87 33.45
CA ASN A 408 15.21 19.74 33.84
C ASN A 408 14.75 21.19 33.69
N GLU A 409 14.93 22.03 34.72
CA GLU A 409 14.68 23.47 34.69
C GLU A 409 15.45 24.21 33.57
N GLU A 410 16.47 23.56 33.00
CA GLU A 410 17.36 24.08 31.96
C GLU A 410 16.69 24.29 30.59
N TYR A 411 15.57 23.64 30.29
CA TYR A 411 14.85 23.79 29.01
C TYR A 411 13.33 23.92 29.21
N PRO A 412 12.80 25.14 29.35
CA PRO A 412 11.37 25.36 29.54
C PRO A 412 10.57 24.93 28.29
N SER A 413 9.33 24.46 28.52
CA SER A 413 8.38 24.17 27.44
C SER A 413 8.26 25.38 26.49
N PRO A 414 8.25 25.17 25.15
CA PRO A 414 8.16 26.27 24.21
C PRO A 414 6.87 27.08 24.42
N ALA A 415 6.95 28.40 24.28
CA ALA A 415 5.84 29.33 24.58
C ALA A 415 4.61 29.13 23.69
N TRP A 416 4.78 28.50 22.52
CA TRP A 416 3.69 28.16 21.60
C TRP A 416 2.97 26.85 21.95
N LEU A 417 3.52 26.05 22.87
CA LEU A 417 2.92 24.82 23.36
C LEU A 417 2.21 25.11 24.70
N THR A 418 0.90 24.85 24.75
CA THR A 418 0.14 25.00 25.99
C THR A 418 0.62 23.98 27.02
N ARG A 419 0.80 24.39 28.29
CA ARG A 419 1.35 23.54 29.36
C ARG A 419 0.58 22.21 29.47
N GLN A 420 1.29 21.11 29.31
CA GLN A 420 0.80 19.73 29.52
C GLN A 420 1.60 19.07 30.67
N LYS A 421 1.04 18.03 31.32
CA LYS A 421 1.73 17.30 32.40
C LYS A 421 2.80 16.34 31.83
N GLY A 422 4.04 16.48 32.33
CA GLY A 422 5.17 15.56 32.09
C GLY A 422 5.97 15.86 30.80
N ALA A 423 7.29 16.01 30.93
CA ALA A 423 8.22 16.17 29.80
C ALA A 423 9.58 15.52 30.11
N SER A 424 10.17 14.85 29.12
CA SER A 424 11.56 14.36 29.12
C SER A 424 12.27 14.83 27.85
N ASN A 425 13.60 15.03 27.91
CA ASN A 425 14.39 15.75 26.89
C ASN A 425 15.47 14.86 26.24
N ARG A 426 15.68 14.97 24.91
CA ARG A 426 16.84 14.40 24.17
C ARG A 426 17.23 15.26 22.94
N GLU A 427 18.47 15.12 22.46
CA GLU A 427 18.98 15.83 21.27
C GLU A 427 18.49 15.19 19.95
N THR A 428 17.99 16.00 19.03
CA THR A 428 17.48 15.62 17.69
C THR A 428 17.76 16.75 16.68
N CYS A 429 17.29 16.68 15.42
CA CYS A 429 17.28 17.86 14.52
C CYS A 429 16.03 17.92 13.61
N CYS A 430 15.72 19.13 13.11
CA CYS A 430 14.57 19.42 12.24
C CYS A 430 15.01 20.19 10.97
N ARG A 431 14.22 20.14 9.89
CA ARG A 431 14.43 20.92 8.65
C ARG A 431 13.15 21.05 7.82
N ASP A 432 13.18 21.85 6.76
CA ASP A 432 12.15 21.86 5.71
C ASP A 432 12.43 20.78 4.65
N PRO A 433 11.64 19.69 4.57
CA PRO A 433 11.89 18.61 3.63
C PRO A 433 11.74 19.00 2.17
N LEU A 434 10.82 19.92 1.84
CA LEU A 434 10.60 20.35 0.47
C LEU A 434 11.82 21.12 -0.05
N ARG A 435 12.38 22.00 0.79
CA ARG A 435 13.59 22.75 0.44
C ARG A 435 14.80 21.84 0.28
N LEU A 436 14.96 20.83 1.16
CA LEU A 436 16.02 19.82 1.01
C LEU A 436 15.85 19.03 -0.30
N CYS A 437 14.64 18.55 -0.59
CA CYS A 437 14.32 17.84 -1.83
C CYS A 437 14.70 18.65 -3.07
N LYS A 438 14.29 19.93 -3.12
CA LYS A 438 14.59 20.86 -4.21
C LYS A 438 16.09 21.12 -4.34
N PHE A 439 16.79 21.31 -3.21
CA PHE A 439 18.25 21.49 -3.22
C PHE A 439 18.95 20.28 -3.83
N MET A 440 18.62 19.07 -3.37
CA MET A 440 19.26 17.85 -3.87
C MET A 440 18.95 17.64 -5.36
N LEU A 441 17.71 17.85 -5.78
CA LEU A 441 17.31 17.73 -7.19
C LEU A 441 18.08 18.73 -8.08
N ALA A 442 18.20 19.99 -7.65
CA ALA A 442 18.98 20.99 -8.38
C ALA A 442 20.44 20.56 -8.53
N ARG A 443 21.06 20.03 -7.48
CA ARG A 443 22.43 19.49 -7.55
C ARG A 443 22.54 18.29 -8.48
N CYS A 444 21.56 17.40 -8.50
CA CYS A 444 21.51 16.28 -9.45
C CYS A 444 21.50 16.79 -10.90
N ILE A 445 20.62 17.76 -11.21
CA ILE A 445 20.49 18.33 -12.56
C ILE A 445 21.80 19.03 -12.98
N GLU A 446 22.41 19.81 -12.09
CA GLU A 446 23.71 20.45 -12.33
C GLU A 446 24.83 19.43 -12.63
N ARG A 447 24.73 18.22 -12.07
CA ARG A 447 25.65 17.10 -12.32
C ARG A 447 25.25 16.24 -13.51
N GLY A 448 24.26 16.66 -14.30
CA GLY A 448 23.86 15.99 -15.54
C GLY A 448 22.82 14.88 -15.37
N VAL A 449 22.19 14.74 -14.19
CA VAL A 449 21.07 13.80 -14.01
C VAL A 449 19.86 14.30 -14.82
N GLN A 450 19.28 13.41 -15.61
CA GLN A 450 18.10 13.69 -16.43
C GLN A 450 16.82 13.36 -15.66
N VAL A 451 15.83 14.25 -15.70
CA VAL A 451 14.57 14.07 -14.98
C VAL A 451 13.42 13.97 -15.98
N HIS A 452 12.59 12.96 -15.81
CA HIS A 452 11.46 12.64 -16.68
C HIS A 452 10.17 12.61 -15.86
N ASN A 453 9.45 13.73 -15.84
CA ASN A 453 8.15 13.85 -15.20
C ASN A 453 7.23 14.81 -15.99
N PRO A 454 5.93 14.50 -16.14
CA PRO A 454 5.24 13.29 -15.69
C PRO A 454 5.49 12.10 -16.64
N ALA A 455 6.23 11.08 -16.20
CA ALA A 455 6.52 9.89 -16.99
C ALA A 455 6.55 8.62 -16.13
N ARG A 456 6.15 7.49 -16.69
CA ARG A 456 6.22 6.18 -16.04
C ARG A 456 7.04 5.19 -16.85
N ALA A 457 7.71 4.28 -16.17
CA ALA A 457 8.39 3.17 -16.83
C ALA A 457 7.36 2.06 -17.16
N VAL A 458 7.33 1.60 -18.41
CA VAL A 458 6.27 0.70 -18.91
C VAL A 458 6.77 -0.65 -19.40
N SER A 459 8.03 -0.75 -19.84
CA SER A 459 8.64 -2.03 -20.20
C SER A 459 10.15 -1.96 -20.18
N THR A 460 10.79 -3.14 -20.23
CA THR A 460 12.25 -3.27 -20.37
C THR A 460 12.57 -4.00 -21.68
N THR A 461 13.73 -3.67 -22.27
CA THR A 461 14.29 -4.42 -23.40
C THR A 461 15.59 -5.07 -22.96
N LYS A 462 15.78 -6.32 -23.39
CA LYS A 462 16.94 -7.14 -23.09
C LYS A 462 17.84 -7.23 -24.32
N ASP A 463 19.15 -7.21 -24.10
CA ASP A 463 20.13 -7.52 -25.13
C ASP A 463 20.03 -9.00 -25.53
N SER A 464 19.99 -9.28 -26.83
CA SER A 464 19.72 -10.63 -27.35
C SER A 464 20.87 -11.62 -27.14
N GLY A 465 22.09 -11.14 -26.91
CA GLY A 465 23.27 -12.00 -26.68
C GLY A 465 23.55 -12.26 -25.20
N SER A 466 23.41 -11.25 -24.36
CA SER A 466 23.74 -11.31 -22.92
C SER A 466 22.53 -11.51 -22.01
N GLY A 467 21.32 -11.31 -22.54
CA GLY A 467 20.07 -11.29 -21.78
C GLY A 467 19.87 -10.01 -20.97
N VAL A 468 20.93 -9.23 -20.71
CA VAL A 468 20.98 -8.04 -19.83
C VAL A 468 19.93 -6.99 -20.19
N ILE A 469 19.31 -6.36 -19.19
CA ILE A 469 18.48 -5.17 -19.44
C ILE A 469 19.38 -4.13 -20.09
N SER A 470 19.01 -3.70 -21.28
CA SER A 470 19.76 -2.69 -22.04
C SER A 470 19.00 -1.37 -22.14
N LYS A 471 17.65 -1.41 -22.06
CA LYS A 471 16.79 -0.23 -22.14
C LYS A 471 15.57 -0.34 -21.24
N VAL A 472 15.11 0.82 -20.77
CA VAL A 472 13.79 0.99 -20.16
C VAL A 472 12.95 1.89 -21.08
N VAL A 473 11.76 1.45 -21.43
CA VAL A 473 10.78 2.28 -22.13
C VAL A 473 9.99 3.07 -21.11
N ILE A 474 10.00 4.39 -21.27
CA ILE A 474 9.16 5.29 -20.48
C ILE A 474 8.08 5.91 -21.36
N GLU A 475 6.94 6.17 -20.75
CA GLU A 475 5.76 6.77 -21.36
C GLU A 475 5.44 8.06 -20.61
N ASP A 476 5.37 9.16 -21.35
CA ASP A 476 4.85 10.42 -20.83
C ASP A 476 3.35 10.28 -20.54
N ILE A 477 2.92 10.67 -19.35
CA ILE A 477 1.56 10.39 -18.88
C ILE A 477 0.51 11.28 -19.54
N GLN A 478 0.91 12.47 -19.98
CA GLN A 478 -0.01 13.43 -20.59
C GLN A 478 -0.15 13.21 -22.10
N THR A 479 0.96 12.95 -22.77
CA THR A 479 1.02 12.82 -24.23
C THR A 479 0.97 11.37 -24.72
N HIS A 480 1.15 10.39 -23.83
CA HIS A 480 1.33 8.97 -24.15
C HIS A 480 2.52 8.68 -25.09
N THR A 481 3.44 9.64 -25.23
CA THR A 481 4.62 9.47 -26.07
C THR A 481 5.61 8.53 -25.38
N ARG A 482 6.11 7.54 -26.11
CA ARG A 482 7.08 6.56 -25.61
C ARG A 482 8.49 6.88 -26.08
N ARG A 483 9.46 6.76 -25.17
CA ARG A 483 10.90 6.85 -25.47
C ARG A 483 11.67 5.76 -24.73
N SER A 484 12.76 5.32 -25.33
CA SER A 484 13.65 4.32 -24.73
C SER A 484 14.86 5.00 -24.13
N LEU A 485 15.15 4.70 -22.86
CA LEU A 485 16.35 5.15 -22.15
C LEU A 485 17.35 3.99 -22.07
N PRO A 486 18.66 4.22 -22.32
CA PRO A 486 19.68 3.21 -22.04
C PRO A 486 19.69 2.92 -20.54
N CYS A 487 19.78 1.64 -20.18
CA CYS A 487 19.66 1.25 -18.77
C CYS A 487 20.28 -0.12 -18.55
N THR A 488 21.26 -0.18 -17.64
CA THR A 488 21.82 -1.43 -17.09
C THR A 488 21.40 -1.64 -15.63
N ASN A 489 21.04 -0.57 -14.92
CA ASN A 489 20.60 -0.61 -13.54
C ASN A 489 19.21 0.03 -13.37
N ILE A 490 18.27 -0.68 -12.72
CA ILE A 490 16.95 -0.16 -12.37
C ILE A 490 16.84 -0.07 -10.86
N VAL A 491 16.43 1.10 -10.35
CA VAL A 491 16.22 1.33 -8.93
C VAL A 491 14.77 1.71 -8.67
N PHE A 492 14.07 0.92 -7.85
CA PHE A 492 12.72 1.24 -7.40
C PHE A 492 12.74 2.07 -6.12
N ALA A 493 12.29 3.32 -6.20
CA ALA A 493 12.17 4.27 -5.10
C ALA A 493 10.85 5.07 -5.16
N ALA A 494 9.80 4.48 -5.73
CA ALA A 494 8.52 5.14 -6.03
C ALA A 494 7.56 5.24 -4.82
N GLY A 495 8.09 5.26 -3.60
CA GLY A 495 7.30 5.30 -2.37
C GLY A 495 6.17 4.26 -2.36
N PRO A 496 4.93 4.61 -1.99
CA PRO A 496 3.84 3.64 -1.89
C PRO A 496 3.35 3.13 -3.28
N TRP A 497 3.80 3.75 -4.38
CA TRP A 497 3.56 3.27 -5.75
C TRP A 497 4.57 2.22 -6.22
N THR A 498 5.56 1.87 -5.38
CA THR A 498 6.60 0.89 -5.74
C THR A 498 6.04 -0.46 -6.23
N PRO A 499 5.02 -1.07 -5.59
CA PRO A 499 4.43 -2.31 -6.10
C PRO A 499 3.85 -2.16 -7.51
N ARG A 500 3.13 -1.06 -7.78
CA ARG A 500 2.57 -0.77 -9.12
C ARG A 500 3.67 -0.60 -10.16
N ALA A 501 4.67 0.23 -9.86
CA ALA A 501 5.80 0.47 -10.75
C ALA A 501 6.58 -0.82 -11.07
N PHE A 502 6.77 -1.68 -10.07
CA PHE A 502 7.42 -2.97 -10.24
C PHE A 502 6.61 -3.91 -11.14
N SER A 503 5.31 -4.07 -10.85
CA SER A 503 4.41 -4.92 -11.66
C SER A 503 4.24 -4.42 -13.09
N SER A 504 4.27 -3.11 -13.33
CA SER A 504 4.25 -2.55 -14.69
C SER A 504 5.48 -2.95 -15.50
N LEU A 505 6.68 -2.92 -14.90
CA LEU A 505 7.91 -3.30 -15.58
C LEU A 505 8.12 -4.81 -15.70
N PHE A 506 7.63 -5.57 -14.71
CA PHE A 506 7.80 -7.02 -14.62
C PHE A 506 6.45 -7.72 -14.40
N PRO A 507 5.52 -7.65 -15.37
CA PRO A 507 4.16 -8.18 -15.22
C PRO A 507 4.10 -9.71 -15.09
N LEU A 508 5.18 -10.41 -15.46
CA LEU A 508 5.32 -11.86 -15.30
C LEU A 508 5.96 -12.26 -13.96
N SER A 509 6.40 -11.28 -13.16
CA SER A 509 6.94 -11.55 -11.83
C SER A 509 5.84 -12.09 -10.91
N LYS A 510 6.19 -13.11 -10.13
CA LYS A 510 5.36 -13.62 -9.03
C LYS A 510 5.76 -13.04 -7.68
N ALA A 511 6.69 -12.07 -7.67
CA ALA A 511 7.24 -11.54 -6.45
C ALA A 511 6.28 -10.57 -5.79
N HIS A 512 6.03 -10.79 -4.51
CA HIS A 512 5.25 -9.88 -3.69
C HIS A 512 6.15 -8.78 -3.15
N ILE A 513 5.86 -7.53 -3.51
CA ILE A 513 6.52 -6.35 -2.96
C ILE A 513 5.68 -5.85 -1.77
N PRO A 514 6.11 -6.06 -0.51
CA PRO A 514 5.26 -5.90 0.68
C PRO A 514 5.12 -4.45 1.14
N VAL A 515 5.04 -3.50 0.20
CA VAL A 515 4.90 -2.08 0.50
C VAL A 515 3.43 -1.70 0.48
N LEU A 516 2.95 -1.21 1.61
CA LEU A 516 1.61 -0.70 1.81
C LEU A 516 1.61 0.83 1.83
N SER A 517 0.41 1.40 1.73
CA SER A 517 0.18 2.84 1.79
C SER A 517 -0.52 3.21 3.10
N LEU A 518 -0.02 4.24 3.77
CA LEU A 518 -0.68 4.83 4.94
C LEU A 518 -0.91 6.32 4.68
N SER A 519 -2.19 6.72 4.64
CA SER A 519 -2.54 8.13 4.48
C SER A 519 -2.29 8.90 5.78
N GLY A 520 -1.91 10.17 5.66
CA GLY A 520 -1.62 11.02 6.81
C GLY A 520 -1.93 12.49 6.51
N TYR A 521 -2.71 13.10 7.40
CA TYR A 521 -3.00 14.53 7.35
C TYR A 521 -1.94 15.32 8.10
N SER A 522 -1.62 16.49 7.58
CA SER A 522 -0.72 17.44 8.23
C SER A 522 -1.13 18.87 7.97
N LEU A 523 -0.80 19.74 8.93
CA LEU A 523 -1.01 21.17 8.86
C LEU A 523 0.31 21.88 9.17
N VAL A 524 0.53 23.02 8.51
CA VAL A 524 1.57 23.98 8.89
C VAL A 524 0.88 25.25 9.34
N PHE A 525 1.31 25.79 10.47
CA PHE A 525 0.71 26.97 11.09
C PHE A 525 1.75 28.01 11.47
N ARG A 526 1.28 29.24 11.72
CA ARG A 526 1.99 30.24 12.52
C ARG A 526 1.21 30.50 13.81
N SER A 527 1.94 30.65 14.90
CA SER A 527 1.38 31.03 16.19
C SER A 527 1.88 32.43 16.55
N PRO A 528 1.03 33.32 17.10
CA PRO A 528 1.49 34.60 17.66
C PRO A 528 2.55 34.43 18.77
N ARG A 529 2.65 33.22 19.35
CA ARG A 529 3.61 32.84 20.39
C ARG A 529 4.87 32.15 19.86
N HIS A 530 5.02 32.05 18.54
CA HIS A 530 6.23 31.58 17.86
C HIS A 530 6.62 32.58 16.77
N THR A 531 7.65 33.39 17.00
CA THR A 531 8.12 34.43 16.09
C THR A 531 9.59 34.22 15.72
N LEU A 532 10.05 34.89 14.66
CA LEU A 532 11.47 34.92 14.26
C LEU A 532 12.40 35.47 15.35
N SER A 533 11.90 36.35 16.23
CA SER A 533 12.66 36.82 17.40
C SER A 533 12.86 35.69 18.39
N GLN A 534 11.78 34.96 18.72
CA GLN A 534 11.85 33.84 19.66
C GLN A 534 12.74 32.70 19.14
N GLU A 535 12.68 32.37 17.84
CA GLU A 535 13.61 31.40 17.24
C GLU A 535 15.07 31.76 17.47
N ARG A 536 15.43 33.04 17.26
CA ARG A 536 16.83 33.50 17.33
C ARG A 536 17.29 33.77 18.75
N GLU A 537 16.49 34.48 19.53
CA GLU A 537 16.88 35.06 20.81
C GLU A 537 16.51 34.17 22.00
N VAL A 538 15.37 33.46 21.94
CA VAL A 538 14.87 32.64 23.06
C VAL A 538 15.29 31.18 22.90
N TYR A 539 15.18 30.62 21.69
CA TYR A 539 15.49 29.21 21.42
C TYR A 539 16.91 29.00 20.87
N GLY A 540 17.68 30.07 20.67
CA GLY A 540 19.07 29.99 20.21
C GLY A 540 19.24 29.28 18.86
N GLY A 541 18.26 29.42 17.96
CA GLY A 541 18.24 28.76 16.66
C GLY A 541 17.92 27.26 16.71
N LYS A 542 17.40 26.74 17.83
CA LYS A 542 16.94 25.34 17.95
C LYS A 542 15.44 25.20 17.70
N SER A 543 15.02 24.08 17.13
CA SER A 543 13.60 23.67 17.05
C SER A 543 13.21 22.82 18.25
N HIS A 544 11.92 22.53 18.32
CA HIS A 544 11.34 21.53 19.20
C HIS A 544 10.59 20.50 18.36
N ALA A 545 10.75 19.24 18.74
CA ALA A 545 10.03 18.08 18.24
C ALA A 545 9.22 17.51 19.40
N VAL A 546 7.90 17.69 19.36
CA VAL A 546 6.98 17.28 20.41
C VAL A 546 6.26 16.02 19.97
N PHE A 547 6.33 14.99 20.80
CA PHE A 547 5.69 13.71 20.59
C PHE A 547 4.65 13.49 21.68
N THR A 548 3.39 13.29 21.30
CA THR A 548 2.30 12.98 22.24
C THR A 548 1.99 11.48 22.21
N THR A 549 1.51 10.90 23.32
CA THR A 549 1.04 9.49 23.35
C THR A 549 -0.45 9.47 23.63
N HIS A 550 -1.26 9.31 22.57
CA HIS A 550 -2.72 9.21 22.57
C HIS A 550 -3.44 10.12 23.60
N PRO A 551 -3.20 11.44 23.62
CA PRO A 551 -3.96 12.32 24.49
C PRO A 551 -5.46 12.16 24.22
N GLN A 552 -6.22 11.77 25.24
CA GLN A 552 -7.68 11.54 25.14
C GLN A 552 -8.41 12.73 24.49
N SER A 553 -7.90 13.94 24.73
CA SER A 553 -8.41 15.18 24.16
C SER A 553 -8.32 15.27 22.63
N CYS A 554 -7.31 14.66 21.99
CA CYS A 554 -7.13 14.76 20.53
C CYS A 554 -7.70 13.55 19.77
N GLY A 555 -7.89 12.41 20.43
CA GLY A 555 -8.40 11.18 19.79
C GLY A 555 -7.44 10.52 18.80
N PHE A 556 -6.16 10.93 18.79
CA PHE A 556 -5.02 10.31 18.11
C PHE A 556 -3.73 10.80 18.77
N SER A 557 -2.55 10.40 18.27
CA SER A 557 -1.23 10.89 18.75
C SER A 557 -0.61 11.93 17.81
N PRO A 558 -0.87 13.24 18.01
CA PRO A 558 -0.16 14.29 17.29
C PRO A 558 1.36 14.26 17.48
N GLU A 559 2.08 14.56 16.41
CA GLU A 559 3.48 14.95 16.44
C GLU A 559 3.62 16.39 15.93
N VAL A 560 4.33 17.23 16.68
CA VAL A 560 4.43 18.67 16.42
C VAL A 560 5.89 19.09 16.29
N PHE A 561 6.23 19.84 15.26
CA PHE A 561 7.62 20.24 14.99
C PHE A 561 7.67 21.72 14.65
N SER A 562 8.41 22.49 15.42
CA SER A 562 8.77 23.85 14.99
C SER A 562 9.84 23.79 13.91
N ARG A 563 9.79 24.77 12.99
CA ARG A 563 10.64 24.90 11.81
C ARG A 563 11.09 26.34 11.69
N THR A 564 12.12 26.58 10.87
CA THR A 564 12.50 27.96 10.48
C THR A 564 11.30 28.72 9.91
N ASN A 565 11.34 30.05 10.01
CA ASN A 565 10.32 30.98 9.52
C ASN A 565 9.06 31.05 10.39
N ALA A 566 9.20 30.77 11.69
CA ALA A 566 8.13 30.81 12.68
C ALA A 566 6.99 29.84 12.36
N GLU A 567 7.30 28.74 11.69
CA GLU A 567 6.31 27.75 11.26
C GLU A 567 6.29 26.54 12.19
N ILE A 568 5.09 26.03 12.45
CA ILE A 568 4.88 24.83 13.25
C ILE A 568 4.13 23.81 12.41
N TYR A 569 4.70 22.63 12.26
CA TYR A 569 4.08 21.49 11.60
C TYR A 569 3.38 20.61 12.63
N LEU A 570 2.17 20.15 12.32
CA LEU A 570 1.46 19.13 13.09
C LEU A 570 0.98 18.03 12.16
N ALA A 571 1.16 16.77 12.56
CA ALA A 571 0.57 15.60 11.90
C ALA A 571 0.21 14.53 12.95
N GLY A 572 -0.24 13.37 12.51
CA GLY A 572 -0.49 12.20 13.37
C GLY A 572 -1.83 11.53 13.11
N LEU A 573 -2.76 12.22 12.44
CA LEU A 573 -4.01 11.62 11.99
C LEU A 573 -3.75 10.78 10.75
N ASN A 574 -3.78 9.47 10.93
CA ASN A 574 -3.47 8.48 9.91
C ASN A 574 -4.70 7.62 9.59
N GLY A 575 -4.78 7.09 8.37
CA GLY A 575 -5.87 6.22 7.96
C GLY A 575 -5.51 5.28 6.81
N LEU A 576 -6.16 4.12 6.79
CA LEU A 576 -6.10 3.14 5.71
C LEU A 576 -7.31 3.23 4.76
N ASP A 577 -8.27 4.09 5.09
CA ASP A 577 -9.56 4.26 4.43
C ASP A 577 -9.52 5.17 3.19
N ILE A 578 -8.39 5.83 2.93
CA ILE A 578 -8.21 6.63 1.70
C ILE A 578 -7.39 5.80 0.71
N PRO A 579 -7.95 5.45 -0.47
CA PRO A 579 -7.22 4.68 -1.47
C PRO A 579 -6.03 5.48 -1.98
N LEU A 580 -4.94 4.78 -2.28
CA LEU A 580 -3.74 5.39 -2.86
C LEU A 580 -4.07 5.87 -4.30
N PRO A 581 -4.01 7.18 -4.61
CA PRO A 581 -4.32 7.71 -5.93
C PRO A 581 -3.42 7.14 -7.03
N GLU A 582 -3.76 7.39 -8.29
CA GLU A 582 -2.93 6.95 -9.43
C GLU A 582 -1.57 7.65 -9.44
N VAL A 583 -1.56 8.96 -9.21
CA VAL A 583 -0.34 9.76 -9.11
C VAL A 583 -0.33 10.59 -7.82
N ALA A 584 0.86 10.99 -7.38
CA ALA A 584 1.04 11.67 -6.10
C ALA A 584 0.36 13.05 -6.06
N THR A 585 0.27 13.74 -7.21
CA THR A 585 -0.38 15.06 -7.35
C THR A 585 -1.88 15.03 -7.03
N ASP A 586 -2.53 13.87 -7.14
CA ASP A 586 -3.96 13.72 -6.88
C ASP A 586 -4.27 13.57 -5.39
N ALA A 587 -3.25 13.44 -4.52
CA ALA A 587 -3.48 13.28 -3.09
C ALA A 587 -4.28 14.44 -2.47
N HIS A 588 -4.11 15.67 -2.97
CA HIS A 588 -4.81 16.84 -2.45
C HIS A 588 -6.33 16.77 -2.70
N SER A 589 -6.78 16.19 -3.82
CA SER A 589 -8.22 16.13 -4.15
C SER A 589 -8.99 15.13 -3.27
N LEU A 590 -8.27 14.22 -2.59
CA LEU A 590 -8.82 13.21 -1.69
C LEU A 590 -9.01 13.70 -0.25
N MET A 591 -8.68 14.97 0.04
CA MET A 591 -8.83 15.53 1.39
C MET A 591 -10.29 15.70 1.79
N THR A 592 -10.63 15.28 3.01
CA THR A 592 -11.96 15.46 3.57
C THR A 592 -11.99 16.56 4.63
N LYS A 593 -13.06 17.36 4.63
CA LYS A 593 -13.24 18.47 5.59
C LYS A 593 -13.28 17.99 7.04
N ASP A 594 -13.88 16.83 7.29
CA ASP A 594 -13.96 16.22 8.62
C ASP A 594 -12.57 15.94 9.20
N LYS A 595 -11.71 15.24 8.43
CA LYS A 595 -10.35 14.92 8.90
C LYS A 595 -9.50 16.18 9.08
N LEU A 596 -9.62 17.16 8.19
CA LEU A 596 -8.96 18.46 8.38
C LEU A 596 -9.43 19.17 9.65
N ALA A 597 -10.73 19.17 9.93
CA ALA A 597 -11.27 19.74 11.16
C ALA A 597 -10.70 19.05 12.41
N ARG A 598 -10.53 17.72 12.38
CA ARG A 598 -9.90 16.97 13.48
C ARG A 598 -8.44 17.35 13.71
N VAL A 599 -7.66 17.58 12.65
CA VAL A 599 -6.25 18.00 12.80
C VAL A 599 -6.17 19.47 13.28
N ARG A 600 -7.06 20.34 12.80
CA ARG A 600 -7.18 21.73 13.29
C ARG A 600 -7.56 21.76 14.78
N GLU A 601 -8.48 20.91 15.19
CA GLU A 601 -8.89 20.80 16.59
C GLU A 601 -7.74 20.33 17.50
N ALA A 602 -6.95 19.34 17.05
CA ALA A 602 -5.74 18.95 17.77
C ALA A 602 -4.73 20.11 17.89
N ALA A 603 -4.59 20.93 16.85
CA ALA A 603 -3.73 22.12 16.89
C ALA A 603 -4.24 23.16 17.89
N ARG A 604 -5.56 23.44 17.93
CA ARG A 604 -6.17 24.32 18.94
C ARG A 604 -5.91 23.81 20.37
N ILE A 605 -6.13 22.52 20.61
CA ILE A 605 -5.93 21.90 21.94
C ILE A 605 -4.47 22.01 22.40
N LEU A 606 -3.51 21.80 21.51
CA LEU A 606 -2.09 21.77 21.89
C LEU A 606 -1.42 23.15 21.88
N MET A 607 -1.87 24.06 21.02
CA MET A 607 -1.13 25.28 20.70
C MET A 607 -1.98 26.55 20.71
N GLY A 608 -3.30 26.47 20.86
CA GLY A 608 -4.18 27.64 20.94
C GLY A 608 -3.94 28.47 22.20
N ARG A 609 -4.42 29.72 22.21
CA ARG A 609 -4.27 30.62 23.36
C ARG A 609 -5.15 30.15 24.53
N PRO A 610 -4.60 29.96 25.74
CA PRO A 610 -5.42 29.63 26.92
C PRO A 610 -6.51 30.68 27.16
N GLN A 611 -7.72 30.24 27.48
CA GLN A 611 -8.82 31.12 27.83
C GLN A 611 -8.76 31.51 29.32
N ASP A 612 -8.89 32.81 29.60
CA ASP A 612 -8.86 33.31 30.97
C ASP A 612 -10.02 32.73 31.80
N GLY A 613 -9.69 32.08 32.92
CA GLY A 613 -10.68 31.58 33.89
C GLY A 613 -11.24 30.17 33.61
N LEU A 614 -10.82 29.49 32.54
CA LEU A 614 -11.23 28.10 32.22
C LEU A 614 -9.99 27.23 31.98
N GLU A 615 -9.58 26.47 32.99
CA GLU A 615 -8.46 25.53 32.84
C GLU A 615 -8.79 24.46 31.78
N GLY A 616 -7.93 24.36 30.76
CA GLY A 616 -8.03 23.33 29.71
C GLY A 616 -8.74 23.75 28.42
N GLU A 617 -9.29 24.97 28.34
CA GLU A 617 -9.88 25.48 27.10
C GLU A 617 -8.97 26.49 26.39
N ASN A 618 -8.62 26.19 25.12
CA ASN A 618 -7.81 27.05 24.28
C ASN A 618 -8.64 27.69 23.15
N ILE A 619 -8.48 28.98 22.90
CA ILE A 619 -9.06 29.67 21.76
C ILE A 619 -8.14 29.46 20.54
N ASP A 620 -8.73 29.15 19.38
CA ASP A 620 -7.96 29.05 18.14
C ASP A 620 -7.58 30.46 17.66
N ASP A 621 -6.29 30.75 17.70
CA ASP A 621 -5.66 31.96 17.19
C ASP A 621 -4.49 31.64 16.24
N LEU A 622 -4.49 30.44 15.65
CA LEU A 622 -3.45 29.95 14.77
C LEU A 622 -3.75 30.32 13.31
N GLU A 623 -2.73 30.77 12.58
CA GLU A 623 -2.82 31.00 11.13
C GLU A 623 -2.46 29.70 10.41
N VAL A 624 -3.39 29.13 9.64
CA VAL A 624 -3.10 27.96 8.79
C VAL A 624 -2.34 28.40 7.54
N VAL A 625 -1.09 27.97 7.42
CA VAL A 625 -0.21 28.24 6.27
C VAL A 625 -0.42 27.21 5.16
N ARG A 626 -0.59 25.93 5.53
CA ARG A 626 -0.73 24.84 4.57
C ARG A 626 -1.52 23.68 5.13
N GLU A 627 -2.39 23.13 4.29
CA GLU A 627 -3.07 21.86 4.51
C GLU A 627 -2.51 20.81 3.57
N ALA A 628 -2.35 19.57 4.04
CA ALA A 628 -1.89 18.49 3.18
C ALA A 628 -2.36 17.11 3.63
N LEU A 629 -2.56 16.28 2.63
CA LEU A 629 -2.68 14.83 2.71
C LEU A 629 -1.51 14.20 1.95
N CYS A 630 -0.88 13.20 2.57
CA CYS A 630 0.17 12.42 1.92
C CYS A 630 0.00 10.92 2.18
N PHE A 631 0.70 10.12 1.40
CA PHE A 631 0.73 8.67 1.51
C PHE A 631 2.16 8.22 1.77
N ARG A 632 2.37 7.58 2.92
CA ARG A 632 3.70 7.08 3.32
C ARG A 632 3.80 5.60 2.95
N PRO A 633 4.92 5.16 2.36
CA PRO A 633 5.17 3.73 2.13
C PRO A 633 5.57 3.09 3.45
N TYR A 634 4.93 1.99 3.84
CA TYR A 634 5.38 1.22 5.00
C TYR A 634 5.32 -0.27 4.71
N ILE A 635 6.09 -1.05 5.47
CA ILE A 635 6.13 -2.50 5.43
C ILE A 635 5.71 -2.98 6.82
N GLU A 636 5.00 -4.10 6.92
CA GLU A 636 4.50 -4.62 8.20
C GLU A 636 5.58 -4.95 9.23
N SER A 637 6.83 -5.12 8.78
CA SER A 637 7.98 -5.39 9.65
C SER A 637 8.63 -4.11 10.21
N GLY A 638 8.22 -2.93 9.73
CA GLY A 638 8.80 -1.65 10.13
C GLY A 638 10.14 -1.32 9.49
N LEU A 639 10.72 -2.28 8.78
CA LEU A 639 12.01 -2.14 8.13
C LEU A 639 11.80 -1.81 6.65
N PRO A 640 12.48 -0.79 6.11
CA PRO A 640 12.48 -0.53 4.68
C PRO A 640 13.20 -1.66 3.93
N ILE A 641 12.93 -1.74 2.63
CA ILE A 641 13.78 -2.49 1.69
C ILE A 641 14.84 -1.51 1.19
N VAL A 642 16.11 -1.84 1.41
CA VAL A 642 17.30 -1.17 0.89
C VAL A 642 18.26 -2.26 0.44
N ALA A 643 18.05 -2.78 -0.78
CA ALA A 643 18.77 -3.96 -1.24
C ALA A 643 18.91 -4.01 -2.76
N ARG A 644 19.91 -4.78 -3.20
CA ARG A 644 19.93 -5.37 -4.54
C ARG A 644 18.96 -6.56 -4.57
N LEU A 645 18.10 -6.60 -5.58
CA LEU A 645 17.15 -7.69 -5.78
C LEU A 645 17.78 -8.79 -6.63
N GLN A 646 17.38 -10.04 -6.37
CA GLN A 646 17.79 -11.18 -7.20
C GLN A 646 17.07 -11.16 -8.56
N ASP A 647 17.80 -11.44 -9.64
CA ASP A 647 17.23 -11.44 -11.01
C ASP A 647 16.07 -12.43 -11.19
N SER A 648 16.02 -13.51 -10.41
CA SER A 648 14.88 -14.46 -10.41
C SER A 648 13.55 -13.81 -10.04
N ILE A 649 13.59 -12.66 -9.37
CA ILE A 649 12.40 -11.91 -8.99
C ILE A 649 11.65 -11.37 -10.22
N THR A 650 12.28 -11.23 -11.38
CA THR A 650 11.63 -10.64 -12.57
C THR A 650 10.72 -11.61 -13.33
N GLY A 651 10.65 -12.89 -12.92
CA GLY A 651 9.78 -13.90 -13.53
C GLY A 651 10.29 -14.53 -14.83
N THR A 652 11.57 -14.35 -15.19
CA THR A 652 12.18 -14.91 -16.42
C THR A 652 13.16 -16.04 -16.12
N ALA A 653 13.10 -17.13 -16.91
CA ALA A 653 13.82 -18.38 -16.66
C ALA A 653 15.32 -18.38 -17.02
N ASP A 654 15.80 -17.38 -17.77
CA ASP A 654 17.19 -17.34 -18.24
C ASP A 654 17.85 -15.98 -17.98
N ARG A 655 19.16 -16.09 -17.66
CA ARG A 655 20.10 -15.05 -17.20
C ARG A 655 19.88 -13.67 -17.80
N VAL A 656 19.85 -12.67 -16.92
CA VAL A 656 19.96 -11.25 -17.27
C VAL A 656 20.78 -10.53 -16.20
N SER A 657 22.06 -10.31 -16.49
CA SER A 657 23.00 -9.58 -15.63
C SER A 657 22.91 -8.06 -15.79
N GLY A 658 21.92 -7.45 -15.14
CA GLY A 658 21.84 -6.01 -14.85
C GLY A 658 21.61 -5.77 -13.35
N GLY A 659 21.75 -4.54 -12.85
CA GLY A 659 21.56 -4.25 -11.43
C GLY A 659 20.12 -3.87 -11.10
N LEU A 660 19.34 -4.78 -10.53
CA LEU A 660 18.02 -4.48 -9.99
C LEU A 660 18.13 -4.11 -8.50
N PHE A 661 17.60 -2.95 -8.11
CA PHE A 661 17.66 -2.49 -6.73
C PHE A 661 16.33 -1.90 -6.26
N MET A 662 16.12 -1.89 -4.95
CA MET A 662 14.92 -1.33 -4.33
C MET A 662 15.26 -0.59 -3.04
N ALA A 663 14.71 0.62 -2.91
CA ALA A 663 14.84 1.51 -1.78
C ALA A 663 13.48 2.13 -1.45
N THR A 664 12.68 1.47 -0.60
CA THR A 664 11.29 1.89 -0.29
C THR A 664 10.82 1.38 1.07
N GLY A 665 9.63 1.78 1.51
CA GLY A 665 9.05 1.31 2.77
C GLY A 665 9.54 2.02 4.03
N HIS A 666 10.22 3.17 3.90
CA HIS A 666 10.81 3.92 5.03
C HIS A 666 9.82 4.49 6.04
N GLY A 667 8.51 4.36 5.81
CA GLY A 667 7.46 4.82 6.71
C GLY A 667 7.63 6.29 7.11
N PRO A 668 7.55 6.63 8.41
CA PRO A 668 7.71 7.99 8.90
C PRO A 668 9.18 8.46 8.91
N TRP A 669 10.13 7.56 8.64
CA TRP A 669 11.57 7.80 8.71
C TRP A 669 12.19 8.23 7.39
N GLY A 670 11.40 8.36 6.31
CA GLY A 670 11.87 8.63 4.95
C GLY A 670 12.89 9.75 4.84
N ILE A 671 12.63 10.94 5.42
CA ILE A 671 13.61 12.04 5.37
C ILE A 671 14.83 11.73 6.25
N SER A 672 14.62 11.12 7.42
CA SER A 672 15.67 10.82 8.40
C SER A 672 16.70 9.85 7.84
N LEU A 673 16.25 8.80 7.13
CA LEU A 673 17.07 7.76 6.54
C LEU A 673 17.49 8.04 5.08
N SER A 674 17.07 9.16 4.49
CA SER A 674 17.20 9.37 3.04
C SER A 674 18.65 9.45 2.55
N LEU A 675 19.51 10.18 3.25
CA LEU A 675 20.89 10.39 2.80
C LEU A 675 21.72 9.14 2.99
N GLY A 676 21.56 8.44 4.13
CA GLY A 676 22.20 7.15 4.34
C GLY A 676 21.77 6.12 3.30
N THR A 677 20.46 6.03 3.04
CA THR A 677 19.91 5.14 1.99
C THR A 677 20.48 5.51 0.62
N GLY A 678 20.49 6.80 0.27
CA GLY A 678 21.02 7.30 -0.99
C GLY A 678 22.48 6.92 -1.21
N LYS A 679 23.32 7.12 -0.18
CA LYS A 679 24.74 6.80 -0.22
C LYS A 679 24.98 5.30 -0.37
N VAL A 680 24.36 4.49 0.48
CA VAL A 680 24.50 3.01 0.44
C VAL A 680 24.04 2.44 -0.89
N MET A 681 22.91 2.93 -1.43
CA MET A 681 22.42 2.50 -2.74
C MET A 681 23.37 2.89 -3.87
N ALA A 682 23.91 4.12 -3.87
CA ALA A 682 24.90 4.55 -4.85
C ALA A 682 26.18 3.69 -4.80
N GLU A 683 26.62 3.31 -3.60
CA GLU A 683 27.75 2.40 -3.39
C GLU A 683 27.46 1.01 -3.96
N MET A 684 26.32 0.42 -3.61
CA MET A 684 25.91 -0.90 -4.12
C MET A 684 25.74 -0.92 -5.65
N ILE A 685 25.12 0.12 -6.23
CA ILE A 685 24.97 0.26 -7.70
C ILE A 685 26.35 0.31 -8.37
N SER A 686 27.30 1.00 -7.74
CA SER A 686 28.66 1.17 -8.26
C SER A 686 29.61 0.01 -7.93
N GLY A 687 29.11 -1.08 -7.32
CA GLY A 687 29.92 -2.22 -6.91
C GLY A 687 30.91 -1.94 -5.78
N MET A 688 30.68 -0.88 -5.00
CA MET A 688 31.49 -0.52 -3.83
C MET A 688 30.92 -1.14 -2.55
N GLU A 689 31.76 -1.30 -1.54
CA GLU A 689 31.33 -1.76 -0.22
C GLU A 689 30.42 -0.70 0.45
N PRO A 690 29.23 -1.09 0.94
CA PRO A 690 28.31 -0.17 1.60
C PRO A 690 28.89 0.45 2.88
N SER A 691 28.70 1.76 3.05
CA SER A 691 29.07 2.52 4.26
C SER A 691 28.25 2.16 5.51
N ALA A 692 27.19 1.36 5.37
CA ALA A 692 26.39 0.83 6.47
C ALA A 692 25.85 -0.56 6.11
N ASP A 693 25.78 -1.47 7.10
CA ASP A 693 25.21 -2.80 6.90
C ASP A 693 23.69 -2.72 6.65
N VAL A 694 23.28 -3.15 5.46
CA VAL A 694 21.89 -3.25 5.02
C VAL A 694 21.50 -4.69 4.65
N SER A 695 22.31 -5.68 5.04
CA SER A 695 22.09 -7.10 4.71
C SER A 695 20.75 -7.65 5.20
N ARG A 696 20.17 -7.03 6.24
CA ARG A 696 18.86 -7.38 6.81
C ARG A 696 17.69 -6.54 6.28
N LEU A 697 17.94 -5.64 5.32
CA LEU A 697 16.96 -4.73 4.74
C LEU A 697 16.56 -5.18 3.32
N GLY A 698 16.32 -6.48 3.13
CA GLY A 698 15.97 -7.09 1.84
C GLY A 698 14.54 -7.61 1.77
N LEU A 699 14.16 -8.22 0.64
CA LEU A 699 12.96 -9.03 0.59
C LEU A 699 13.17 -10.35 1.34
N ALA A 700 12.10 -10.93 1.90
CA ALA A 700 12.19 -12.21 2.63
C ALA A 700 12.80 -13.33 1.78
N ALA A 701 12.53 -13.35 0.47
CA ALA A 701 13.12 -14.29 -0.49
C ALA A 701 14.64 -14.11 -0.65
N ASP A 702 15.16 -12.90 -0.45
CA ASP A 702 16.58 -12.58 -0.53
C ASP A 702 17.30 -12.85 0.81
N MET A 703 16.61 -12.71 1.94
CA MET A 703 17.18 -12.92 3.28
C MET A 703 17.31 -14.40 3.68
N ALA A 704 16.46 -15.29 3.14
CA ALA A 704 16.39 -16.70 3.54
C ALA A 704 17.63 -17.56 3.19
N ARG A 705 18.55 -17.08 2.33
CA ARG A 705 19.77 -17.80 1.93
C ARG A 705 21.07 -17.24 2.52
N SER A 706 21.04 -16.14 3.25
CA SER A 706 22.23 -15.60 3.95
C SER A 706 22.63 -16.40 5.21
N LYS A 707 21.86 -17.44 5.57
CA LYS A 707 22.10 -18.36 6.69
C LYS A 707 22.62 -19.74 6.27
N LEU A 708 23.13 -19.90 5.04
CA LEU A 708 23.78 -21.13 4.58
C LEU A 708 25.28 -20.91 4.34
#